data_AF-A0A926JYR7-F1
#
_entry.id   AF-A0A926JYR7-F1
#
_cell.length_a   1.000
_cell.length_b   1.000
_cell.length_c   1.000
_cell.angle_alpha   90.00
_cell.angle_beta   90.00
_cell.angle_gamma   90.00
#
_symmetry.space_group_name_H-M   'P 1'
#
loop_
_entity.id
_entity.type
_entity.pdbx_description
1 polymer ?
#
loop_
_entity_poly.entity_id
_entity_poly.type
_entity_poly.pdbx_seq_one_letter_code
_entity_poly.pdbx_strand_id
1 'polypeptide(L)'
;MSTGDDFWLGLADPGSVALWDPPFEGPTLREVAVAATSPDAPLPVPKPVADDELLWAPGALAGVLGHHVGPSDDAQAPFVTLIEAIHRAAARTLDRETLLDAYNALDAVELATPRDVANAVAAHGRDVSGDDQRRRFTEAAALVSGWLVCRSRHRGPAKAGLAAAALLDWYPIVRPAADLGRLTEFSAEACSLLRAHGELAEGMLLDLARWHTGWGRVHAVEALLALEQRSTDVDRWLVEEGWSNTVSDGYTAPLVAERVDVARWMWTFDEQGELQRSGLDGARGIARALLDPYSPGASIDAFPVMGEVLDKWFLGLSMLPAEAVTVDDLGFTHTLWKDLEDPDSPAYGALDRPVRADLAERCRKLLSEEASRAAVDRALRHDDPSFITAITLAPLYGIDPLPLLLARVEADPDDSVAWFYLCHDHGGRAASEILSLALRVLPADLVTTTARMPMPGSGPGVHIAVMHLWSNVCRPDPVLGPRLVAALLGSSASQARAHGERLREQLSAEQREQLGELTRPRHQPTTEQRTETMSNDMPTQATEEVVARVPNILCWKGAQMGMTVLSSKPGELLLTSQRLVFRSYSGKRDLDVPRSSITACEAGKKRALVVRFREQDGSEAAFAFGQQMGMPNLAAWVQALQPRAT
;
A
#
# COMPACT_ATOMS: atom_id res chain seq x y z
N MET A 1 20.17 -0.01 -36.45
CA MET A 1 18.88 0.32 -35.82
C MET A 1 18.87 1.83 -35.71
N SER A 2 18.03 2.52 -36.49
CA SER A 2 17.92 3.98 -36.37
C SER A 2 17.38 4.30 -34.99
N THR A 3 17.85 5.38 -34.39
CA THR A 3 17.22 5.96 -33.19
C THR A 3 15.74 6.15 -33.50
N GLY A 4 14.83 5.83 -32.58
CA GLY A 4 13.38 5.90 -32.81
C GLY A 4 12.92 7.24 -33.41
N ASP A 5 13.70 8.29 -33.21
CA ASP A 5 13.55 9.64 -33.78
C ASP A 5 13.46 9.68 -35.31
N ASP A 6 14.16 8.80 -36.05
CA ASP A 6 14.14 8.80 -37.52
C ASP A 6 12.85 8.18 -38.11
N PHE A 7 12.17 7.32 -37.36
CA PHE A 7 10.91 6.71 -37.82
C PHE A 7 9.76 7.72 -37.83
N TRP A 8 9.77 8.67 -36.89
CA TRP A 8 8.79 9.76 -36.81
C TRP A 8 8.76 10.64 -38.05
N LEU A 9 9.91 10.82 -38.69
CA LEU A 9 10.08 11.65 -39.88
C LEU A 9 9.52 10.98 -41.15
N GLY A 10 9.37 9.65 -41.17
CA GLY A 10 8.86 8.92 -42.33
C GLY A 10 7.34 8.97 -42.52
N LEU A 11 6.58 9.22 -41.44
CA LEU A 11 5.12 9.43 -41.46
C LEU A 11 4.74 10.91 -41.56
N ALA A 12 5.74 11.80 -41.54
CA ALA A 12 5.56 13.23 -41.42
C ALA A 12 5.55 13.95 -42.77
N ASP A 13 4.37 14.35 -43.24
CA ASP A 13 4.26 15.47 -44.19
C ASP A 13 4.79 16.75 -43.49
N PRO A 14 5.38 17.74 -44.18
CA PRO A 14 5.77 19.00 -43.58
C PRO A 14 4.52 19.73 -43.03
N GLY A 15 4.33 19.66 -41.71
CA GLY A 15 3.06 20.00 -41.04
C GLY A 15 2.56 18.92 -40.06
N SER A 16 3.23 17.76 -40.02
CA SER A 16 2.86 16.67 -39.14
C SER A 16 3.02 17.02 -37.66
N VAL A 17 2.08 16.50 -36.87
CA VAL A 17 2.02 16.54 -35.41
C VAL A 17 3.36 16.21 -34.73
N ALA A 18 4.17 15.34 -35.35
CA ALA A 18 5.46 14.89 -34.82
C ALA A 18 6.50 16.04 -34.65
N LEU A 19 6.32 17.15 -35.35
CA LEU A 19 7.20 18.32 -35.32
C LEU A 19 6.72 19.42 -34.36
N TRP A 20 5.55 19.28 -33.73
CA TRP A 20 5.05 20.31 -32.83
C TRP A 20 5.61 20.10 -31.44
N ASP A 21 6.43 21.05 -30.98
CA ASP A 21 6.79 21.11 -29.58
C ASP A 21 5.65 21.74 -28.77
N PRO A 22 5.32 21.17 -27.59
CA PRO A 22 4.44 21.83 -26.65
C PRO A 22 4.99 23.23 -26.31
N PRO A 23 4.15 24.26 -26.14
CA PRO A 23 4.57 25.64 -25.88
C PRO A 23 5.15 25.85 -24.47
N PHE A 24 5.35 24.78 -23.70
CA PHE A 24 5.89 24.87 -22.35
C PHE A 24 7.41 25.11 -22.40
N GLU A 25 8.05 25.39 -21.26
CA GLU A 25 9.52 25.41 -21.11
C GLU A 25 10.02 24.17 -20.34
N GLY A 26 11.33 23.87 -20.40
CA GLY A 26 11.94 22.74 -19.69
C GLY A 26 11.97 21.38 -20.43
N PRO A 27 12.56 20.34 -19.81
CA PRO A 27 12.68 19.02 -20.41
C PRO A 27 11.33 18.28 -20.46
N THR A 28 11.20 17.38 -21.42
CA THR A 28 10.12 16.39 -21.46
C THR A 28 10.25 15.37 -20.33
N LEU A 29 9.14 14.74 -19.96
CA LEU A 29 9.14 13.66 -18.97
C LEU A 29 10.04 12.50 -19.39
N ARG A 30 10.11 12.22 -20.70
CA ARG A 30 10.99 11.18 -21.24
C ARG A 30 12.46 11.52 -21.05
N GLU A 31 12.88 12.75 -21.32
CA GLU A 31 14.26 13.19 -21.07
C GLU A 31 14.61 13.09 -19.58
N VAL A 32 13.69 13.48 -18.70
CA VAL A 32 13.85 13.31 -17.25
C VAL A 32 13.99 11.82 -16.88
N ALA A 33 13.14 10.95 -17.43
CA ALA A 33 13.16 9.52 -17.14
C ALA A 33 14.43 8.82 -17.65
N VAL A 34 14.95 9.23 -18.82
CA VAL A 34 16.23 8.73 -19.34
C VAL A 34 17.39 9.16 -18.44
N ALA A 35 17.39 10.41 -17.98
CA ALA A 35 18.41 10.95 -17.09
C ALA A 35 18.28 10.50 -15.62
N ALA A 36 17.15 9.91 -15.24
CA ALA A 36 16.87 9.55 -13.86
C ALA A 36 17.85 8.49 -13.33
N THR A 37 18.38 8.75 -12.13
CA THR A 37 19.20 7.80 -11.35
C THR A 37 18.40 7.12 -10.24
N SER A 38 17.11 7.45 -10.10
CA SER A 38 16.19 6.88 -9.12
C SER A 38 14.77 6.79 -9.71
N PRO A 39 13.98 5.78 -9.36
CA PRO A 39 12.56 5.67 -9.73
C PRO A 39 11.69 6.87 -9.35
N ASP A 40 12.03 7.55 -8.25
CA ASP A 40 11.25 8.66 -7.69
C ASP A 40 11.88 10.01 -8.03
N ALA A 41 12.58 10.10 -9.16
CA ALA A 41 13.15 11.36 -9.62
C ALA A 41 12.05 12.45 -9.75
N PRO A 42 12.35 13.69 -9.34
CA PRO A 42 11.37 14.76 -9.35
C PRO A 42 10.90 15.06 -10.77
N LEU A 43 9.58 15.27 -10.92
CA LEU A 43 8.99 15.64 -12.20
C LEU A 43 9.26 17.12 -12.51
N PRO A 44 9.39 17.50 -13.79
CA PRO A 44 9.73 18.86 -14.21
C PRO A 44 8.64 19.88 -13.85
N VAL A 45 7.37 19.43 -13.82
CA VAL A 45 6.22 20.23 -13.37
C VAL A 45 5.51 19.50 -12.25
N PRO A 46 5.82 19.79 -10.96
CA PRO A 46 5.12 19.18 -9.84
C PRO A 46 3.69 19.73 -9.74
N LYS A 47 2.73 18.87 -9.37
CA LYS A 47 1.36 19.32 -9.08
C LYS A 47 1.42 20.25 -7.85
N PRO A 48 0.86 21.47 -7.90
CA PRO A 48 0.61 22.22 -6.69
C PRO A 48 -0.39 21.45 -5.84
N VAL A 49 -0.11 21.28 -4.55
CA VAL A 49 -0.98 20.58 -3.62
C VAL A 49 -1.41 21.55 -2.53
N ALA A 50 -2.71 21.63 -2.29
CA ALA A 50 -3.26 22.46 -1.22
C ALA A 50 -2.85 21.90 0.14
N ASP A 51 -2.73 22.77 1.16
CA ASP A 51 -2.25 22.39 2.51
C ASP A 51 -3.10 21.28 3.18
N ASP A 52 -4.33 21.02 2.71
CA ASP A 52 -5.26 20.04 3.26
C ASP A 52 -5.48 18.79 2.39
N GLU A 53 -4.81 18.70 1.24
CA GLU A 53 -4.86 17.54 0.35
C GLU A 53 -3.86 16.44 0.75
N LEU A 54 -4.26 15.18 0.54
CA LEU A 54 -3.38 14.04 0.75
C LEU A 54 -2.36 13.97 -0.39
N LEU A 55 -1.08 14.01 -0.02
CA LEU A 55 0.03 13.72 -0.93
C LEU A 55 0.18 12.21 -1.07
N TRP A 56 0.15 11.73 -2.32
CA TRP A 56 0.49 10.36 -2.66
C TRP A 56 1.96 10.28 -3.07
N ALA A 57 2.62 9.21 -2.66
CA ALA A 57 3.91 8.87 -3.24
C ALA A 57 3.74 8.60 -4.75
N PRO A 58 4.77 8.85 -5.59
CA PRO A 58 4.72 8.56 -7.02
C PRO A 58 4.20 7.16 -7.31
N GLY A 59 3.21 7.05 -8.21
CA GLY A 59 2.57 5.78 -8.59
C GLY A 59 1.67 5.13 -7.53
N ALA A 60 1.67 5.58 -6.27
CA ALA A 60 0.88 4.97 -5.21
C ALA A 60 -0.63 5.13 -5.40
N LEU A 61 -1.07 6.25 -5.96
CA LEU A 61 -2.49 6.45 -6.29
C LEU A 61 -2.96 5.41 -7.31
N ALA A 62 -2.20 5.24 -8.39
CA ALA A 62 -2.52 4.27 -9.45
C ALA A 62 -2.49 2.83 -8.91
N GLY A 63 -1.48 2.48 -8.10
CA GLY A 63 -1.39 1.16 -7.47
C GLY A 63 -2.56 0.88 -6.53
N VAL A 64 -2.86 1.79 -5.60
CA VAL A 64 -3.97 1.60 -4.66
C VAL A 64 -5.31 1.56 -5.37
N LEU A 65 -5.58 2.48 -6.29
CA LEU A 65 -6.87 2.49 -7.00
C LEU A 65 -7.01 1.28 -7.92
N GLY A 66 -5.94 0.88 -8.63
CA GLY A 66 -5.96 -0.29 -9.51
C GLY A 66 -6.27 -1.60 -8.78
N HIS A 67 -5.83 -1.75 -7.54
CA HIS A 67 -6.09 -2.96 -6.74
C HIS A 67 -7.38 -2.91 -5.90
N HIS A 68 -7.81 -1.72 -5.46
CA HIS A 68 -8.88 -1.60 -4.46
C HIS A 68 -10.16 -0.97 -4.98
N VAL A 69 -10.13 -0.30 -6.14
CA VAL A 69 -11.26 0.46 -6.68
C VAL A 69 -11.56 -0.01 -8.10
N GLY A 70 -12.79 -0.46 -8.31
CA GLY A 70 -13.28 -0.79 -9.67
C GLY A 70 -13.36 0.48 -10.55
N PRO A 71 -13.52 0.32 -11.88
CA PRO A 71 -13.65 1.46 -12.79
C PRO A 71 -14.79 2.39 -12.34
N SER A 72 -14.56 3.70 -12.46
CA SER A 72 -15.59 4.71 -12.18
C SER A 72 -16.24 5.16 -13.48
N ASP A 73 -17.57 5.18 -13.53
CA ASP A 73 -18.33 5.60 -14.72
C ASP A 73 -18.28 7.12 -14.97
N ASP A 74 -17.76 7.92 -14.02
CA ASP A 74 -17.90 9.39 -14.00
C ASP A 74 -16.79 10.18 -14.74
N ALA A 75 -15.79 9.53 -15.34
CA ALA A 75 -14.59 10.21 -15.85
C ALA A 75 -14.61 10.59 -17.36
N GLN A 76 -15.77 10.84 -17.98
CA GLN A 76 -15.83 10.91 -19.46
C GLN A 76 -15.36 12.23 -20.10
N ALA A 77 -15.55 13.38 -19.45
CA ALA A 77 -15.40 14.68 -20.10
C ALA A 77 -14.00 14.99 -20.68
N PRO A 78 -12.88 14.69 -20.00
CA PRO A 78 -11.53 14.98 -20.52
C PRO A 78 -11.19 14.14 -21.76
N PHE A 79 -11.71 12.92 -21.84
CA PHE A 79 -11.41 12.01 -22.94
C PHE A 79 -12.06 12.43 -24.25
N VAL A 80 -13.16 13.19 -24.20
CA VAL A 80 -13.81 13.74 -25.41
C VAL A 80 -12.83 14.55 -26.25
N THR A 81 -12.01 15.39 -25.62
CA THR A 81 -11.03 16.24 -26.32
C THR A 81 -9.90 15.42 -26.95
N LEU A 82 -9.43 14.36 -26.28
CA LEU A 82 -8.46 13.41 -26.84
C LEU A 82 -9.04 12.68 -28.06
N ILE A 83 -10.27 12.19 -27.94
CA ILE A 83 -10.98 11.51 -29.03
C ILE A 83 -11.20 12.44 -30.22
N GLU A 84 -11.55 13.71 -29.97
CA GLU A 84 -11.67 14.72 -31.02
C GLU A 84 -10.34 14.92 -31.75
N ALA A 85 -9.22 15.06 -31.02
CA ALA A 85 -7.90 15.20 -31.62
C ALA A 85 -7.54 13.99 -32.51
N ILE A 86 -7.88 12.77 -32.08
CA ILE A 86 -7.69 11.54 -32.86
C ILE A 86 -8.56 11.56 -34.14
N HIS A 87 -9.84 11.93 -34.05
CA HIS A 87 -10.71 12.03 -35.22
C HIS A 87 -10.21 13.09 -36.23
N ARG A 88 -9.78 14.26 -35.76
CA ARG A 88 -9.20 15.28 -36.65
C ARG A 88 -7.90 14.80 -37.29
N ALA A 89 -7.06 14.07 -36.55
CA ALA A 89 -5.85 13.46 -37.11
C ALA A 89 -6.20 12.42 -38.19
N ALA A 90 -7.21 11.58 -37.97
CA ALA A 90 -7.69 10.59 -38.94
C ALA A 90 -8.25 11.25 -40.22
N ALA A 91 -8.87 12.42 -40.07
CA ALA A 91 -9.36 13.25 -41.16
C ALA A 91 -8.27 14.11 -41.84
N ARG A 92 -7.03 14.10 -41.31
CA ARG A 92 -5.92 14.99 -41.73
C ARG A 92 -6.24 16.48 -41.59
N THR A 93 -7.05 16.82 -40.59
CA THR A 93 -7.45 18.19 -40.24
C THR A 93 -7.02 18.58 -38.83
N LEU A 94 -6.14 17.79 -38.19
CA LEU A 94 -5.61 18.14 -36.88
C LEU A 94 -4.75 19.39 -36.99
N ASP A 95 -5.06 20.39 -36.16
CA ASP A 95 -4.30 21.61 -35.97
C ASP A 95 -3.67 21.65 -34.56
N ARG A 96 -2.75 22.60 -34.37
CA ARG A 96 -2.01 22.74 -33.11
C ARG A 96 -2.90 23.10 -31.94
N GLU A 97 -3.95 23.90 -32.17
CA GLU A 97 -4.86 24.36 -31.12
C GLU A 97 -5.66 23.19 -30.53
N THR A 98 -6.25 22.36 -31.39
CA THR A 98 -6.99 21.15 -30.98
C THR A 98 -6.10 20.19 -30.17
N LEU A 99 -4.85 19.99 -30.59
CA LEU A 99 -3.92 19.13 -29.85
C LEU A 99 -3.57 19.71 -28.47
N LEU A 100 -3.43 21.05 -28.38
CA LEU A 100 -3.17 21.72 -27.11
C LEU A 100 -4.40 21.74 -26.19
N ASP A 101 -5.60 21.84 -26.74
CA ASP A 101 -6.84 21.74 -25.97
C ASP A 101 -6.97 20.35 -25.35
N ALA A 102 -6.72 19.30 -26.14
CA ALA A 102 -6.65 17.93 -25.64
C ALA A 102 -5.58 17.77 -24.55
N TYR A 103 -4.40 18.34 -24.77
CA TYR A 103 -3.32 18.34 -23.80
C TYR A 103 -3.73 18.97 -22.46
N ASN A 104 -4.29 20.19 -22.51
CA ASN A 104 -4.66 20.94 -21.31
C ASN A 104 -5.82 20.27 -20.57
N ALA A 105 -6.79 19.71 -21.29
CA ALA A 105 -7.89 18.95 -20.69
C ALA A 105 -7.40 17.70 -19.94
N LEU A 106 -6.40 17.00 -20.49
CA LEU A 106 -5.78 15.83 -19.85
C LEU A 106 -4.91 16.20 -18.65
N ASP A 107 -4.26 17.37 -18.66
CA ASP A 107 -3.49 17.86 -17.50
C ASP A 107 -4.38 18.31 -16.33
N ALA A 108 -5.55 18.84 -16.65
CA ALA A 108 -6.53 19.26 -15.64
C ALA A 108 -7.12 18.10 -14.81
N VAL A 109 -6.90 16.84 -15.22
CA VAL A 109 -7.49 15.67 -14.59
C VAL A 109 -6.45 14.72 -14.03
N GLU A 110 -6.70 14.25 -12.81
CA GLU A 110 -5.93 13.20 -12.19
C GLU A 110 -6.42 11.84 -12.69
N LEU A 111 -5.69 11.28 -13.65
CA LEU A 111 -5.98 9.95 -14.16
C LEU A 111 -5.68 8.92 -13.07
N ALA A 112 -6.76 8.37 -12.52
CA ALA A 112 -6.72 7.34 -11.49
C ALA A 112 -6.26 5.99 -12.05
N THR A 113 -6.70 5.62 -13.26
CA THR A 113 -6.36 4.34 -13.89
C THR A 113 -6.07 4.47 -15.39
N PRO A 114 -5.16 3.65 -15.95
CA PRO A 114 -4.95 3.56 -17.41
C PRO A 114 -6.20 3.10 -18.17
N ARG A 115 -7.13 2.41 -17.49
CA ARG A 115 -8.23 1.70 -18.12
C ARG A 115 -9.29 2.63 -18.69
N ASP A 116 -9.49 3.79 -18.07
CA ASP A 116 -10.58 4.71 -18.46
C ASP A 116 -10.31 5.33 -19.84
N VAL A 117 -9.06 5.77 -20.07
CA VAL A 117 -8.61 6.28 -21.38
C VAL A 117 -8.70 5.19 -22.44
N ALA A 118 -8.19 4.00 -22.12
CA ALA A 118 -8.22 2.87 -23.04
C ALA A 118 -9.67 2.51 -23.42
N ASN A 119 -10.56 2.37 -22.44
CA ASN A 119 -11.97 2.08 -22.70
C ASN A 119 -12.63 3.12 -23.59
N ALA A 120 -12.36 4.42 -23.37
CA ALA A 120 -12.88 5.50 -24.21
C ALA A 120 -12.37 5.38 -25.66
N VAL A 121 -11.06 5.22 -25.87
CA VAL A 121 -10.48 5.07 -27.22
C VAL A 121 -11.01 3.81 -27.92
N ALA A 122 -11.10 2.68 -27.21
CA ALA A 122 -11.62 1.44 -27.75
C ALA A 122 -13.11 1.53 -28.11
N ALA A 123 -13.92 2.22 -27.30
CA ALA A 123 -15.34 2.43 -27.58
C ALA A 123 -15.54 3.22 -28.87
N HIS A 124 -14.89 4.37 -28.99
CA HIS A 124 -14.98 5.20 -30.20
C HIS A 124 -14.41 4.50 -31.43
N GLY A 125 -13.31 3.76 -31.30
CA GLY A 125 -12.75 2.98 -32.41
C GLY A 125 -13.71 1.91 -32.96
N ARG A 126 -14.57 1.31 -32.12
CA ARG A 126 -15.62 0.36 -32.54
C ARG A 126 -16.76 1.04 -33.29
N ASP A 127 -17.06 2.29 -32.95
CA ASP A 127 -18.15 3.05 -33.57
C ASP A 127 -17.78 3.63 -34.95
N VAL A 128 -16.48 3.63 -35.30
CA VAL A 128 -16.03 4.04 -36.64
C VAL A 128 -16.46 3.01 -37.70
N SER A 129 -17.22 3.50 -38.68
CA SER A 129 -17.81 2.67 -39.74
C SER A 129 -16.87 2.52 -40.95
N GLY A 130 -16.61 1.27 -41.35
CA GLY A 130 -15.81 0.93 -42.52
C GLY A 130 -14.32 0.74 -42.23
N ASP A 131 -13.70 -0.21 -42.93
CA ASP A 131 -12.34 -0.67 -42.62
C ASP A 131 -11.27 0.40 -42.84
N ASP A 132 -11.39 1.20 -43.91
CA ASP A 132 -10.44 2.29 -44.18
C ASP A 132 -10.49 3.40 -43.12
N GLN A 133 -11.70 3.75 -42.66
CA GLN A 133 -11.86 4.77 -41.61
C GLN A 133 -11.32 4.26 -40.27
N ARG A 134 -11.60 3.00 -39.93
CA ARG A 134 -11.03 2.36 -38.73
C ARG A 134 -9.51 2.33 -38.77
N ARG A 135 -8.92 1.94 -39.91
CA ARG A 135 -7.47 1.96 -40.11
C ARG A 135 -6.88 3.36 -39.88
N ARG A 136 -7.46 4.40 -40.49
CA ARG A 136 -7.01 5.79 -40.30
C ARG A 136 -7.16 6.27 -38.86
N PHE A 137 -8.24 5.87 -38.19
CA PHE A 137 -8.44 6.17 -36.76
C PHE A 137 -7.33 5.52 -35.92
N THR A 138 -7.01 4.26 -36.15
CA THR A 138 -5.91 3.55 -35.45
C THR A 138 -4.56 4.23 -35.71
N GLU A 139 -4.24 4.58 -36.95
CA GLU A 139 -3.01 5.29 -37.31
C GLU A 139 -2.93 6.68 -36.63
N ALA A 140 -4.05 7.40 -36.60
CA ALA A 140 -4.17 8.68 -35.93
C ALA A 140 -4.04 8.57 -34.39
N ALA A 141 -4.64 7.54 -33.80
CA ALA A 141 -4.52 7.25 -32.37
C ALA A 141 -3.07 6.96 -32.01
N ALA A 142 -2.34 6.21 -32.85
CA ALA A 142 -0.92 5.93 -32.65
C ALA A 142 -0.09 7.22 -32.71
N LEU A 143 -0.35 8.08 -33.70
CA LEU A 143 0.34 9.36 -33.84
C LEU A 143 0.13 10.29 -32.64
N VAL A 144 -1.13 10.49 -32.22
CA VAL A 144 -1.47 11.39 -31.10
C VAL A 144 -0.93 10.83 -29.78
N SER A 145 -1.15 9.53 -29.51
CA SER A 145 -0.68 8.88 -28.28
C SER A 145 0.85 8.92 -28.20
N GLY A 146 1.50 8.65 -29.31
CA GLY A 146 2.94 8.70 -29.40
C GLY A 146 3.51 10.10 -29.18
N TRP A 147 2.86 11.13 -29.72
CA TRP A 147 3.23 12.51 -29.44
C TRP A 147 3.12 12.83 -27.94
N LEU A 148 2.01 12.43 -27.30
CA LEU A 148 1.80 12.62 -25.87
C LEU A 148 2.89 11.93 -25.03
N VAL A 149 3.25 10.68 -25.34
CA VAL A 149 4.32 9.96 -24.64
C VAL A 149 5.69 10.62 -24.81
N CYS A 150 6.04 11.00 -26.04
CA CYS A 150 7.38 11.50 -26.35
C CYS A 150 7.58 12.98 -26.01
N ARG A 151 6.53 13.80 -26.01
CA ARG A 151 6.64 15.26 -25.91
C ARG A 151 6.06 15.85 -24.63
N SER A 152 5.27 15.11 -23.85
CA SER A 152 4.64 15.66 -22.65
C SER A 152 5.64 16.06 -21.56
N ARG A 153 5.31 17.15 -20.87
CA ARG A 153 6.00 17.62 -19.66
C ARG A 153 5.17 17.47 -18.39
N HIS A 154 3.87 17.29 -18.57
CA HIS A 154 2.90 17.07 -17.52
C HIS A 154 2.44 15.61 -17.47
N ARG A 155 2.13 15.16 -16.26
CA ARG A 155 1.84 13.75 -15.96
C ARG A 155 0.54 13.24 -16.61
N GLY A 156 -0.53 14.04 -16.61
CA GLY A 156 -1.84 13.63 -17.14
C GLY A 156 -1.77 13.27 -18.62
N PRO A 157 -1.27 14.17 -19.50
CA PRO A 157 -1.11 13.91 -20.92
C PRO A 157 -0.20 12.70 -21.22
N ALA A 158 0.92 12.54 -20.52
CA ALA A 158 1.81 11.39 -20.67
C ALA A 158 1.10 10.06 -20.33
N LYS A 159 0.41 10.00 -19.18
CA LYS A 159 -0.36 8.82 -18.77
C LYS A 159 -1.47 8.46 -19.76
N ALA A 160 -2.20 9.46 -20.25
CA ALA A 160 -3.21 9.26 -21.29
C ALA A 160 -2.59 8.71 -22.59
N GLY A 161 -1.44 9.25 -23.00
CA GLY A 161 -0.70 8.75 -24.16
C GLY A 161 -0.30 7.29 -24.02
N LEU A 162 0.27 6.90 -22.86
CA LEU A 162 0.62 5.50 -22.58
C LEU A 162 -0.61 4.58 -22.58
N ALA A 163 -1.67 5.00 -21.90
CA ALA A 163 -2.91 4.24 -21.80
C ALA A 163 -3.61 4.03 -23.16
N ALA A 164 -3.67 5.08 -23.98
CA ALA A 164 -4.23 4.99 -25.33
C ALA A 164 -3.36 4.12 -26.26
N ALA A 165 -2.03 4.26 -26.17
CA ALA A 165 -1.10 3.47 -26.96
C ALA A 165 -1.11 1.98 -26.61
N ALA A 166 -1.46 1.59 -25.38
CA ALA A 166 -1.58 0.19 -24.96
C ALA A 166 -2.63 -0.62 -25.75
N LEU A 167 -3.54 0.04 -26.46
CA LEU A 167 -4.54 -0.61 -27.33
C LEU A 167 -4.08 -0.80 -28.76
N LEU A 168 -2.93 -0.24 -29.11
CA LEU A 168 -2.44 -0.14 -30.47
C LEU A 168 -1.26 -1.09 -30.63
N ASP A 169 -1.28 -1.92 -31.66
CA ASP A 169 -0.11 -2.72 -32.04
C ASP A 169 0.91 -1.83 -32.76
N TRP A 170 1.52 -0.91 -32.01
CA TRP A 170 2.42 0.11 -32.54
C TRP A 170 3.80 0.09 -31.88
N TYR A 171 4.68 -0.74 -32.41
CA TYR A 171 6.03 -1.02 -31.88
C TYR A 171 6.94 0.19 -31.57
N PRO A 172 6.96 1.30 -32.36
CA PRO A 172 7.85 2.43 -32.10
C PRO A 172 7.68 3.10 -30.72
N ILE A 173 6.54 2.88 -30.05
CA ILE A 173 6.27 3.44 -28.72
C ILE A 173 6.82 2.63 -27.55
N VAL A 174 7.19 1.38 -27.80
CA VAL A 174 7.63 0.43 -26.75
C VAL A 174 8.82 0.98 -25.99
N ARG A 175 9.84 1.50 -26.70
CA ARG A 175 11.02 2.06 -26.03
C ARG A 175 10.72 3.36 -25.27
N PRO A 176 10.05 4.37 -25.85
CA PRO A 176 9.60 5.54 -25.09
C PRO A 176 8.75 5.20 -23.86
N ALA A 177 7.89 4.17 -23.94
CA ALA A 177 7.09 3.71 -22.82
C ALA A 177 7.97 3.10 -21.71
N ALA A 178 8.95 2.27 -22.07
CA ALA A 178 9.93 1.75 -21.11
C ALA A 178 10.77 2.86 -20.48
N ASP A 179 11.20 3.86 -21.27
CA ASP A 179 11.94 5.02 -20.76
C ASP A 179 11.11 5.74 -19.67
N LEU A 180 9.85 6.09 -19.95
CA LEU A 180 8.94 6.70 -18.96
C LEU A 180 8.66 5.78 -17.76
N GLY A 181 8.50 4.48 -18.00
CA GLY A 181 8.22 3.48 -16.97
C GLY A 181 9.31 3.38 -15.90
N ARG A 182 10.52 3.93 -16.15
CA ARG A 182 11.56 4.06 -15.12
C ARG A 182 11.16 5.00 -13.99
N LEU A 183 10.21 5.89 -14.19
CA LEU A 183 9.64 6.72 -13.13
C LEU A 183 8.42 6.01 -12.52
N THR A 184 8.38 5.88 -11.20
CA THR A 184 7.31 5.13 -10.49
C THR A 184 5.92 5.66 -10.86
N GLU A 185 5.81 6.98 -11.09
CA GLU A 185 4.59 7.67 -11.49
C GLU A 185 3.93 7.11 -12.76
N PHE A 186 4.70 6.62 -13.73
CA PHE A 186 4.20 6.12 -15.03
C PHE A 186 4.27 4.60 -15.16
N SER A 187 4.73 3.90 -14.12
CA SER A 187 5.00 2.47 -14.16
C SER A 187 3.75 1.63 -14.52
N ALA A 188 2.57 2.00 -14.01
CA ALA A 188 1.32 1.27 -14.27
C ALA A 188 0.94 1.30 -15.76
N GLU A 189 0.88 2.49 -16.35
CA GLU A 189 0.54 2.67 -17.76
C GLU A 189 1.61 2.09 -18.68
N ALA A 190 2.88 2.31 -18.36
CA ALA A 190 4.01 1.79 -19.13
C ALA A 190 4.02 0.25 -19.14
N CYS A 191 3.87 -0.41 -17.99
CA CYS A 191 3.84 -1.87 -17.92
C CYS A 191 2.61 -2.45 -18.62
N SER A 192 1.46 -1.76 -18.55
CA SER A 192 0.25 -2.16 -19.29
C SER A 192 0.48 -2.16 -20.80
N LEU A 193 1.11 -1.09 -21.32
CA LEU A 193 1.49 -0.99 -22.73
C LEU A 193 2.52 -2.05 -23.12
N LEU A 194 3.60 -2.19 -22.35
CA LEU A 194 4.65 -3.16 -22.63
C LEU A 194 4.10 -4.59 -22.67
N ARG A 195 3.21 -4.95 -21.73
CA ARG A 195 2.50 -6.24 -21.73
C ARG A 195 1.73 -6.48 -23.03
N ALA A 196 1.08 -5.45 -23.58
CA ALA A 196 0.33 -5.59 -24.83
C ALA A 196 1.22 -5.97 -26.03
N HIS A 197 2.53 -5.74 -25.94
CA HIS A 197 3.52 -6.16 -26.95
C HIS A 197 4.18 -7.51 -26.66
N GLY A 198 3.72 -8.23 -25.63
CA GLY A 198 4.11 -9.61 -25.36
C GLY A 198 5.62 -9.79 -25.16
N GLU A 199 6.14 -10.89 -25.72
CA GLU A 199 7.55 -11.32 -25.61
C GLU A 199 8.55 -10.26 -26.09
N LEU A 200 8.17 -9.42 -27.07
CA LEU A 200 9.06 -8.36 -27.58
C LEU A 200 9.43 -7.32 -26.53
N ALA A 201 8.63 -7.20 -25.47
CA ALA A 201 8.83 -6.28 -24.37
C ALA A 201 9.34 -6.97 -23.08
N GLU A 202 9.55 -8.29 -23.08
CA GLU A 202 9.95 -9.05 -21.89
C GLU A 202 11.20 -8.46 -21.21
N GLY A 203 12.26 -8.23 -22.00
CA GLY A 203 13.50 -7.67 -21.47
C GLY A 203 13.31 -6.28 -20.84
N MET A 204 12.45 -5.44 -21.43
CA MET A 204 12.15 -4.11 -20.88
C MET A 204 11.33 -4.20 -19.60
N LEU A 205 10.37 -5.12 -19.53
CA LEU A 205 9.60 -5.39 -18.32
C LEU A 205 10.49 -5.92 -17.19
N LEU A 206 11.43 -6.82 -17.49
CA LEU A 206 12.41 -7.33 -16.53
C LEU A 206 13.33 -6.21 -16.01
N ASP A 207 13.83 -5.35 -16.90
CA ASP A 207 14.65 -4.20 -16.53
C ASP A 207 13.87 -3.25 -15.60
N LEU A 208 12.60 -2.99 -15.88
CA LEU A 208 11.74 -2.19 -14.99
C LEU A 208 11.51 -2.88 -13.64
N ALA A 209 11.23 -4.18 -13.63
CA ALA A 209 11.01 -4.94 -12.40
C ALA A 209 12.23 -4.93 -11.48
N ARG A 210 13.45 -4.93 -12.05
CA ARG A 210 14.71 -4.80 -11.30
C ARG A 210 15.03 -3.36 -10.88
N TRP A 211 14.62 -2.38 -11.68
CA TRP A 211 14.84 -0.96 -11.40
C TRP A 211 14.00 -0.45 -10.23
N HIS A 212 12.77 -0.95 -10.11
CA HIS A 212 11.82 -0.54 -9.06
C HIS A 212 11.91 -1.42 -7.81
N THR A 213 11.48 -0.88 -6.68
CA THR A 213 11.31 -1.64 -5.42
C THR A 213 9.88 -1.60 -4.88
N GLY A 214 9.13 -0.52 -5.14
CA GLY A 214 7.74 -0.34 -4.67
C GLY A 214 6.68 -0.70 -5.72
N TRP A 215 5.65 0.16 -5.87
CA TRP A 215 4.54 -0.05 -6.81
C TRP A 215 4.99 -0.30 -8.25
N GLY A 216 6.08 0.35 -8.71
CA GLY A 216 6.62 0.09 -10.03
C GLY A 216 7.07 -1.35 -10.24
N ARG A 217 7.60 -2.01 -9.19
CA ARG A 217 8.00 -3.43 -9.24
C ARG A 217 6.77 -4.32 -9.28
N VAL A 218 5.75 -4.01 -8.48
CA VAL A 218 4.46 -4.71 -8.50
C VAL A 218 3.89 -4.71 -9.93
N HIS A 219 3.73 -3.54 -10.55
CA HIS A 219 3.19 -3.42 -11.90
C HIS A 219 4.02 -4.19 -12.95
N ALA A 220 5.35 -4.10 -12.88
CA ALA A 220 6.23 -4.77 -13.85
C ALA A 220 6.21 -6.29 -13.70
N VAL A 221 6.22 -6.80 -12.47
CA VAL A 221 6.12 -8.25 -12.18
C VAL A 221 4.77 -8.81 -12.60
N GLU A 222 3.68 -8.09 -12.33
CA GLU A 222 2.35 -8.47 -12.81
C GLU A 222 2.28 -8.53 -14.35
N ALA A 223 2.91 -7.56 -15.03
CA ALA A 223 2.98 -7.53 -16.47
C ALA A 223 3.80 -8.71 -17.02
N LEU A 224 4.96 -9.02 -16.44
CA LEU A 224 5.74 -10.22 -16.78
C LEU A 224 4.90 -11.49 -16.60
N LEU A 225 4.32 -11.70 -15.42
CA LEU A 225 3.52 -12.88 -15.10
C LEU A 225 2.26 -13.02 -15.96
N ALA A 226 1.83 -11.96 -16.65
CA ALA A 226 0.72 -11.97 -17.58
C ALA A 226 1.12 -12.26 -19.04
N LEU A 227 2.42 -12.35 -19.35
CA LEU A 227 2.90 -12.82 -20.65
C LEU A 227 2.57 -14.31 -20.84
N GLU A 228 2.13 -14.68 -22.05
CA GLU A 228 1.78 -16.07 -22.39
C GLU A 228 3.01 -16.98 -22.41
N GLN A 229 4.14 -16.47 -22.92
CA GLN A 229 5.43 -17.14 -22.88
C GLN A 229 6.42 -16.24 -22.18
N ARG A 230 7.29 -16.87 -21.38
CA ARG A 230 8.42 -16.21 -20.74
C ARG A 230 9.69 -17.02 -20.92
N SER A 231 10.82 -16.33 -20.94
CA SER A 231 12.11 -17.00 -20.87
C SER A 231 12.33 -17.69 -19.52
N THR A 232 13.12 -18.75 -19.53
CA THR A 232 13.51 -19.47 -18.30
C THR A 232 14.25 -18.60 -17.31
N ASP A 233 15.01 -17.62 -17.81
CA ASP A 233 15.77 -16.70 -16.97
C ASP A 233 14.85 -15.75 -16.20
N VAL A 234 13.73 -15.33 -16.81
CA VAL A 234 12.69 -14.55 -16.13
C VAL A 234 11.98 -15.38 -15.08
N ASP A 235 11.56 -16.61 -15.41
CA ASP A 235 10.90 -17.48 -14.42
C ASP A 235 11.82 -17.80 -13.23
N ARG A 236 13.11 -18.07 -13.48
CA ARG A 236 14.12 -18.22 -12.43
C ARG A 236 14.22 -16.97 -11.56
N TRP A 237 14.39 -15.81 -12.18
CA TRP A 237 14.50 -14.54 -11.45
C TRP A 237 13.25 -14.22 -10.63
N LEU A 238 12.05 -14.52 -11.15
CA LEU A 238 10.78 -14.35 -10.42
C LEU A 238 10.74 -15.15 -9.12
N VAL A 239 11.28 -16.38 -9.13
CA VAL A 239 11.37 -17.23 -7.93
C VAL A 239 12.47 -16.75 -6.99
N GLU A 240 13.65 -16.44 -7.50
CA GLU A 240 14.78 -16.03 -6.66
C GLU A 240 14.54 -14.67 -5.98
N GLU A 241 13.95 -13.72 -6.68
CA GLU A 241 13.91 -12.31 -6.25
C GLU A 241 12.64 -11.56 -6.64
N GLY A 242 12.06 -11.84 -7.82
CA GLY A 242 10.97 -11.04 -8.39
C GLY A 242 9.66 -11.07 -7.60
N TRP A 243 9.48 -12.05 -6.73
CA TRP A 243 8.33 -12.12 -5.81
C TRP A 243 8.31 -11.02 -4.74
N SER A 244 9.45 -10.40 -4.40
CA SER A 244 9.54 -9.44 -3.30
C SER A 244 9.38 -7.98 -3.76
N ASN A 245 8.81 -7.12 -2.91
CA ASN A 245 8.71 -5.68 -3.12
C ASN A 245 8.52 -4.92 -1.79
N THR A 246 8.72 -3.60 -1.78
CA THR A 246 8.64 -2.76 -0.57
C THR A 246 7.24 -2.27 -0.22
N VAL A 247 6.21 -2.64 -1.00
CA VAL A 247 4.80 -2.35 -0.68
C VAL A 247 4.24 -3.46 0.21
N SER A 248 4.28 -4.67 -0.31
CA SER A 248 3.91 -5.92 0.36
C SER A 248 4.18 -7.07 -0.62
N ASP A 249 5.00 -8.02 -0.22
CA ASP A 249 5.31 -9.22 -1.01
C ASP A 249 4.03 -9.98 -1.43
N GLY A 250 2.96 -9.86 -0.64
CA GLY A 250 1.64 -10.42 -0.92
C GLY A 250 0.94 -9.96 -2.20
N TYR A 251 1.42 -8.90 -2.87
CA TYR A 251 0.91 -8.53 -4.21
C TYR A 251 1.47 -9.43 -5.31
N THR A 252 2.72 -9.88 -5.17
CA THR A 252 3.46 -10.56 -6.25
C THR A 252 3.73 -12.04 -5.95
N ALA A 253 3.99 -12.42 -4.70
CA ALA A 253 4.25 -13.81 -4.32
C ALA A 253 3.11 -14.79 -4.69
N PRO A 254 1.82 -14.47 -4.48
CA PRO A 254 0.73 -15.37 -4.91
C PRO A 254 0.70 -15.58 -6.41
N LEU A 255 0.99 -14.54 -7.20
CA LEU A 255 1.03 -14.64 -8.66
C LEU A 255 2.21 -15.49 -9.13
N VAL A 256 3.37 -15.38 -8.47
CA VAL A 256 4.53 -16.25 -8.75
C VAL A 256 4.20 -17.70 -8.40
N ALA A 257 3.60 -17.96 -7.23
CA ALA A 257 3.18 -19.31 -6.83
C ALA A 257 2.14 -19.93 -7.77
N GLU A 258 1.27 -19.11 -8.36
CA GLU A 258 0.25 -19.56 -9.32
C GLU A 258 0.84 -19.87 -10.71
N ARG A 259 1.78 -19.03 -11.19
CA ARG A 259 2.15 -18.99 -12.62
C ARG A 259 3.56 -19.44 -12.93
N VAL A 260 4.37 -19.72 -11.92
CA VAL A 260 5.76 -20.17 -12.07
C VAL A 260 5.96 -21.50 -11.34
N ASP A 261 6.73 -22.40 -11.95
CA ASP A 261 7.13 -23.66 -11.32
C ASP A 261 8.21 -23.40 -10.26
N VAL A 262 7.76 -22.94 -9.08
CA VAL A 262 8.63 -22.62 -7.93
C VAL A 262 9.50 -23.83 -7.56
N ALA A 263 8.90 -25.02 -7.57
CA ALA A 263 9.57 -26.26 -7.18
C ALA A 263 10.74 -26.63 -8.11
N ARG A 264 10.63 -26.31 -9.40
CA ARG A 264 11.72 -26.45 -10.37
C ARG A 264 12.83 -25.43 -10.14
N TRP A 265 12.48 -24.15 -10.04
CA TRP A 265 13.48 -23.07 -10.06
C TRP A 265 14.22 -22.88 -8.74
N MET A 266 13.66 -23.36 -7.62
CA MET A 266 14.39 -23.35 -6.35
C MET A 266 15.55 -24.36 -6.29
N TRP A 267 15.58 -25.35 -7.20
CA TRP A 267 16.66 -26.34 -7.33
C TRP A 267 17.59 -26.01 -8.49
N THR A 268 18.14 -24.81 -8.45
CA THR A 268 19.20 -24.40 -9.37
C THR A 268 20.57 -24.78 -8.80
N PHE A 269 21.48 -25.25 -9.65
CA PHE A 269 22.83 -25.65 -9.26
C PHE A 269 23.84 -24.78 -10.01
N ASP A 270 24.98 -24.46 -9.40
CA ASP A 270 26.09 -23.80 -10.11
C ASP A 270 26.88 -24.77 -11.00
N GLU A 271 27.94 -24.23 -11.61
CA GLU A 271 28.88 -24.98 -12.45
C GLU A 271 29.60 -26.10 -11.67
N GLN A 272 29.67 -26.00 -10.34
CA GLN A 272 30.27 -27.00 -9.46
C GLN A 272 29.26 -28.07 -9.03
N GLY A 273 27.98 -27.92 -9.39
CA GLY A 273 26.91 -28.84 -9.00
C GLY A 273 26.39 -28.58 -7.58
N GLU A 274 26.69 -27.42 -6.99
CA GLU A 274 26.23 -27.05 -5.65
C GLU A 274 24.89 -26.31 -5.74
N LEU A 275 23.98 -26.66 -4.82
CA LEU A 275 22.64 -26.08 -4.76
C LEU A 275 22.71 -24.58 -4.45
N GLN A 276 22.13 -23.77 -5.33
CA GLN A 276 22.11 -22.32 -5.20
C GLN A 276 21.12 -21.88 -4.13
N ARG A 277 21.63 -21.04 -3.22
CA ARG A 277 20.88 -20.55 -2.07
C ARG A 277 19.73 -19.61 -2.47
N SER A 278 19.90 -18.83 -3.53
CA SER A 278 18.90 -17.89 -4.06
C SER A 278 17.55 -18.54 -4.31
N GLY A 279 17.55 -19.75 -4.88
CA GLY A 279 16.33 -20.51 -5.15
C GLY A 279 15.58 -20.90 -3.87
N LEU A 280 16.31 -21.38 -2.85
CA LEU A 280 15.74 -21.75 -1.55
C LEU A 280 15.23 -20.53 -0.78
N ASP A 281 15.98 -19.42 -0.79
CA ASP A 281 15.58 -18.17 -0.15
C ASP A 281 14.33 -17.58 -0.81
N GLY A 282 14.25 -17.66 -2.13
CA GLY A 282 13.10 -17.27 -2.91
C GLY A 282 11.84 -18.08 -2.57
N ALA A 283 11.95 -19.41 -2.58
CA ALA A 283 10.86 -20.31 -2.18
C ALA A 283 10.37 -20.05 -0.74
N ARG A 284 11.30 -19.86 0.21
CA ARG A 284 10.99 -19.46 1.58
C ARG A 284 10.25 -18.13 1.63
N GLY A 285 10.72 -17.14 0.88
CA GLY A 285 10.12 -15.81 0.79
C GLY A 285 8.69 -15.83 0.28
N ILE A 286 8.44 -16.56 -0.82
CA ILE A 286 7.11 -16.78 -1.38
C ILE A 286 6.21 -17.46 -0.35
N ALA A 287 6.64 -18.57 0.25
CA ALA A 287 5.86 -19.28 1.25
C ALA A 287 5.53 -18.40 2.47
N ARG A 288 6.49 -17.59 2.94
CA ARG A 288 6.28 -16.62 4.02
C ARG A 288 5.25 -15.56 3.67
N ALA A 289 5.30 -15.01 2.45
CA ALA A 289 4.32 -14.02 1.99
C ALA A 289 2.90 -14.59 1.86
N LEU A 290 2.78 -15.88 1.54
CA LEU A 290 1.51 -16.61 1.52
C LEU A 290 0.97 -16.97 2.92
N LEU A 291 1.85 -16.95 3.93
CA LEU A 291 1.48 -17.21 5.33
C LEU A 291 1.13 -15.95 6.11
N ASP A 292 1.51 -14.77 5.60
CA ASP A 292 1.21 -13.52 6.27
C ASP A 292 -0.32 -13.27 6.28
N PRO A 293 -0.97 -13.26 7.46
CA PRO A 293 -2.42 -13.06 7.56
C PRO A 293 -2.87 -11.64 7.15
N TYR A 294 -1.93 -10.70 7.01
CA TYR A 294 -2.18 -9.33 6.56
C TYR A 294 -1.88 -9.12 5.07
N SER A 295 -1.42 -10.17 4.38
CA SER A 295 -1.17 -10.15 2.95
C SER A 295 -2.46 -9.82 2.18
N PRO A 296 -2.43 -8.93 1.17
CA PRO A 296 -3.59 -8.61 0.33
C PRO A 296 -4.01 -9.77 -0.59
N GLY A 297 -3.16 -10.79 -0.74
CA GLY A 297 -3.36 -11.94 -1.63
C GLY A 297 -4.09 -13.12 -0.99
N ALA A 298 -4.19 -14.21 -1.76
CA ALA A 298 -4.66 -15.49 -1.24
C ALA A 298 -3.61 -16.11 -0.31
N SER A 299 -4.08 -16.83 0.71
CA SER A 299 -3.24 -17.58 1.64
C SER A 299 -2.65 -18.84 0.99
N ILE A 300 -1.66 -19.44 1.66
CA ILE A 300 -0.92 -20.61 1.16
C ILE A 300 -1.81 -21.82 0.80
N ASP A 301 -2.97 -21.97 1.46
CA ASP A 301 -3.95 -23.02 1.23
C ASP A 301 -4.63 -22.93 -0.16
N ALA A 302 -4.62 -21.76 -0.79
CA ALA A 302 -5.11 -21.58 -2.15
C ALA A 302 -4.16 -22.19 -3.20
N PHE A 303 -2.96 -22.62 -2.81
CA PHE A 303 -1.91 -23.08 -3.72
C PHE A 303 -1.45 -24.50 -3.36
N PRO A 304 -2.12 -25.56 -3.87
CA PRO A 304 -1.77 -26.96 -3.57
C PRO A 304 -0.31 -27.33 -3.84
N VAL A 305 0.33 -26.66 -4.82
CA VAL A 305 1.75 -26.84 -5.16
C VAL A 305 2.68 -26.51 -3.98
N MET A 306 2.25 -25.69 -3.03
CA MET A 306 3.09 -25.25 -1.92
C MET A 306 3.45 -26.38 -0.96
N GLY A 307 2.67 -27.46 -0.88
CA GLY A 307 3.06 -28.65 -0.12
C GLY A 307 4.36 -29.27 -0.66
N GLU A 308 4.43 -29.45 -1.99
CA GLU A 308 5.64 -29.96 -2.66
C GLU A 308 6.81 -28.99 -2.52
N VAL A 309 6.56 -27.68 -2.63
CA VAL A 309 7.59 -26.65 -2.46
C VAL A 309 8.21 -26.74 -1.06
N LEU A 310 7.39 -26.85 0.00
CA LEU A 310 7.87 -26.97 1.37
C LEU A 310 8.66 -28.27 1.59
N ASP A 311 8.18 -29.41 1.08
CA ASP A 311 8.86 -30.69 1.20
C ASP A 311 10.27 -30.65 0.58
N LYS A 312 10.36 -30.12 -0.64
CA LYS A 312 11.62 -29.98 -1.36
C LYS A 312 12.51 -28.88 -0.78
N TRP A 313 11.94 -27.84 -0.16
CA TRP A 313 12.70 -26.83 0.56
C TRP A 313 13.42 -27.42 1.78
N PHE A 314 12.74 -28.24 2.59
CA PHE A 314 13.37 -28.98 3.68
C PHE A 314 14.45 -29.96 3.19
N LEU A 315 14.20 -30.64 2.06
CA LEU A 315 15.22 -31.50 1.44
C LEU A 315 16.44 -30.68 1.01
N GLY A 316 16.23 -29.53 0.36
CA GLY A 316 17.29 -28.61 -0.03
C GLY A 316 18.13 -28.15 1.16
N LEU A 317 17.50 -27.75 2.26
CA LEU A 317 18.21 -27.39 3.50
C LEU A 317 19.08 -28.55 4.03
N SER A 318 18.59 -29.79 3.97
CA SER A 318 19.36 -30.96 4.42
C SER A 318 20.56 -31.32 3.53
N MET A 319 20.59 -30.78 2.30
CA MET A 319 21.72 -30.92 1.39
C MET A 319 22.78 -29.83 1.58
N LEU A 320 22.43 -28.73 2.24
CA LEU A 320 23.39 -27.67 2.56
C LEU A 320 24.31 -28.09 3.73
N PRO A 321 25.54 -27.53 3.80
CA PRO A 321 26.33 -27.59 5.01
C PRO A 321 25.56 -27.01 6.20
N ALA A 322 25.74 -27.58 7.39
CA ALA A 322 25.02 -27.14 8.59
C ALA A 322 25.25 -25.65 8.90
N GLU A 323 26.44 -25.14 8.59
CA GLU A 323 26.81 -23.73 8.79
C GLU A 323 26.08 -22.78 7.82
N ALA A 324 25.53 -23.29 6.73
CA ALA A 324 24.79 -22.53 5.72
C ALA A 324 23.31 -22.37 6.06
N VAL A 325 22.81 -23.00 7.13
CA VAL A 325 21.48 -22.74 7.68
C VAL A 325 21.48 -21.35 8.34
N THR A 326 20.55 -20.51 7.92
CA THR A 326 20.44 -19.10 8.35
C THR A 326 19.39 -18.94 9.43
N VAL A 327 19.47 -17.85 10.21
CA VAL A 327 18.45 -17.53 11.20
C VAL A 327 17.09 -17.26 10.55
N ASP A 328 17.05 -16.75 9.32
CA ASP A 328 15.80 -16.56 8.59
C ASP A 328 15.14 -17.90 8.21
N ASP A 329 15.92 -18.95 7.95
CA ASP A 329 15.38 -20.32 7.77
C ASP A 329 14.69 -20.79 9.04
N LEU A 330 15.34 -20.58 10.19
CA LEU A 330 14.83 -20.98 11.48
C LEU A 330 13.59 -20.15 11.87
N GLY A 331 13.59 -18.85 11.56
CA GLY A 331 12.46 -17.96 11.79
C GLY A 331 11.24 -18.41 11.00
N PHE A 332 11.42 -18.68 9.70
CA PHE A 332 10.37 -19.24 8.87
C PHE A 332 9.91 -20.62 9.38
N THR A 333 10.84 -21.51 9.72
CA THR A 333 10.55 -22.85 10.24
C THR A 333 9.75 -22.78 11.55
N HIS A 334 10.08 -21.84 12.44
CA HIS A 334 9.35 -21.65 13.69
C HIS A 334 7.94 -21.11 13.48
N THR A 335 7.75 -20.14 12.58
CA THR A 335 6.41 -19.67 12.19
C THR A 335 5.58 -20.81 11.59
N LEU A 336 6.16 -21.54 10.64
CA LEU A 336 5.55 -22.71 10.02
C LEU A 336 5.15 -23.76 11.06
N TRP A 337 6.04 -24.09 11.99
CA TRP A 337 5.78 -25.04 13.07
C TRP A 337 4.59 -24.63 13.94
N LYS A 338 4.55 -23.37 14.38
CA LYS A 338 3.45 -22.84 15.20
C LYS A 338 2.11 -22.95 14.49
N ASP A 339 2.05 -22.56 13.22
CA ASP A 339 0.82 -22.62 12.43
C ASP A 339 0.39 -24.06 12.14
N LEU A 340 1.35 -24.99 11.97
CA LEU A 340 1.05 -26.41 11.76
C LEU A 340 0.51 -27.07 13.02
N GLU A 341 1.04 -26.75 14.20
CA GLU A 341 0.59 -27.28 15.49
C GLU A 341 -0.72 -26.66 16.00
N ASP A 342 -1.08 -25.46 15.53
CA ASP A 342 -2.37 -24.85 15.85
C ASP A 342 -3.51 -25.56 15.05
N PRO A 343 -4.41 -26.29 15.74
CA PRO A 343 -5.52 -26.98 15.09
C PRO A 343 -6.54 -26.02 14.45
N ASP A 344 -6.59 -24.77 14.91
CA ASP A 344 -7.52 -23.73 14.46
C ASP A 344 -6.89 -22.79 13.42
N SER A 345 -5.60 -22.98 13.07
CA SER A 345 -4.94 -22.14 12.08
C SER A 345 -5.59 -22.28 10.69
N PRO A 346 -6.09 -21.17 10.10
CA PRO A 346 -6.72 -21.20 8.79
C PRO A 346 -5.71 -21.42 7.66
N ALA A 347 -4.42 -21.13 7.90
CA ALA A 347 -3.38 -21.12 6.87
C ALA A 347 -3.15 -22.49 6.20
N TYR A 348 -3.47 -23.59 6.89
CA TYR A 348 -3.23 -24.95 6.41
C TYR A 348 -4.49 -25.81 6.39
N GLY A 349 -5.66 -25.19 6.18
CA GLY A 349 -6.92 -25.92 6.05
C GLY A 349 -6.94 -26.91 4.88
N ALA A 350 -6.21 -26.61 3.80
CA ALA A 350 -6.16 -27.43 2.59
C ALA A 350 -5.12 -28.56 2.61
N LEU A 351 -4.17 -28.58 3.56
CA LEU A 351 -3.19 -29.66 3.66
C LEU A 351 -3.77 -30.86 4.42
N ASP A 352 -3.52 -32.05 3.89
CA ASP A 352 -3.90 -33.31 4.54
C ASP A 352 -3.24 -33.43 5.93
N ARG A 353 -3.99 -33.93 6.92
CA ARG A 353 -3.50 -34.07 8.31
C ARG A 353 -2.16 -34.82 8.43
N PRO A 354 -1.92 -35.94 7.71
CA PRO A 354 -0.63 -36.62 7.76
C PRO A 354 0.53 -35.76 7.23
N VAL A 355 0.28 -34.98 6.17
CA VAL A 355 1.29 -34.06 5.59
C VAL A 355 1.62 -32.96 6.58
N ARG A 356 0.61 -32.37 7.23
CA ARG A 356 0.82 -31.37 8.30
C ARG A 356 1.67 -31.92 9.44
N ALA A 357 1.40 -33.15 9.88
CA ALA A 357 2.15 -33.78 10.97
C ALA A 357 3.60 -34.06 10.57
N ASP A 358 3.85 -34.54 9.34
CA ASP A 358 5.21 -34.76 8.83
C ASP A 358 6.01 -33.45 8.74
N LEU A 359 5.41 -32.39 8.20
CA LEU A 359 6.03 -31.06 8.14
C LEU A 359 6.34 -30.51 9.53
N ALA A 360 5.43 -30.66 10.50
CA ALA A 360 5.65 -30.21 11.88
C ALA A 360 6.81 -30.97 12.54
N GLU A 361 6.95 -32.28 12.28
CA GLU A 361 8.08 -33.07 12.75
C GLU A 361 9.41 -32.58 12.15
N ARG A 362 9.44 -32.30 10.84
CA ARG A 362 10.63 -31.75 10.18
C ARG A 362 11.03 -30.39 10.74
N CYS A 363 10.07 -29.53 11.01
CA CYS A 363 10.32 -28.24 11.65
C CYS A 363 10.96 -28.43 13.02
N ARG A 364 10.37 -29.30 13.86
CA ARG A 364 10.88 -29.57 15.22
C ARG A 364 12.29 -30.14 15.18
N LYS A 365 12.54 -31.07 14.26
CA LYS A 365 13.87 -31.65 14.05
C LYS A 365 14.88 -30.56 13.74
N LEU A 366 14.64 -29.75 12.69
CA LEU A 366 15.56 -28.68 12.29
C LEU A 366 15.80 -27.69 13.43
N LEU A 367 14.76 -27.24 14.12
CA LEU A 367 14.88 -26.29 15.24
C LEU A 367 15.66 -26.88 16.43
N SER A 368 15.67 -28.20 16.61
CA SER A 368 16.38 -28.89 17.70
C SER A 368 17.87 -29.13 17.44
N GLU A 369 18.36 -28.90 16.22
CA GLU A 369 19.76 -29.16 15.87
C GLU A 369 20.73 -28.15 16.53
N GLU A 370 21.93 -28.61 16.88
CA GLU A 370 22.98 -27.77 17.47
C GLU A 370 23.42 -26.64 16.52
N ALA A 371 23.42 -26.92 15.22
CA ALA A 371 23.69 -25.93 14.17
C ALA A 371 22.67 -24.77 14.19
N SER A 372 21.40 -25.07 14.46
CA SER A 372 20.34 -24.07 14.55
C SER A 372 20.55 -23.13 15.73
N ARG A 373 20.92 -23.67 16.89
CA ARG A 373 21.33 -22.86 18.05
C ARG A 373 22.55 -22.00 17.71
N ALA A 374 23.57 -22.57 17.08
CA ALA A 374 24.78 -21.84 16.71
C ALA A 374 24.48 -20.69 15.72
N ALA A 375 23.53 -20.87 14.80
CA ALA A 375 23.09 -19.82 13.89
C ALA A 375 22.42 -18.66 14.66
N VAL A 376 21.53 -18.96 15.61
CA VAL A 376 20.90 -17.94 16.48
C VAL A 376 21.94 -17.22 17.33
N ASP A 377 22.83 -17.95 18.01
CA ASP A 377 23.91 -17.38 18.82
C ASP A 377 24.82 -16.44 18.02
N ARG A 378 25.06 -16.75 16.74
CA ARG A 378 25.84 -15.90 15.83
C ARG A 378 25.10 -14.61 15.47
N ALA A 379 23.83 -14.70 15.05
CA ALA A 379 23.04 -13.52 14.70
C ALA A 379 22.79 -12.58 15.89
N LEU A 380 22.77 -13.10 17.12
CA LEU A 380 22.62 -12.28 18.33
C LEU A 380 23.89 -11.49 18.72
N ARG A 381 25.07 -11.89 18.24
CA ARG A 381 26.37 -11.28 18.62
C ARG A 381 26.87 -10.21 17.66
N HIS A 382 26.31 -10.17 16.46
CA HIS A 382 26.75 -9.29 15.38
C HIS A 382 25.67 -8.26 15.06
N ASP A 383 26.05 -7.19 14.37
CA ASP A 383 25.12 -6.26 13.72
C ASP A 383 24.51 -6.96 12.49
N ASP A 384 23.83 -8.07 12.75
CA ASP A 384 23.23 -8.96 11.76
C ASP A 384 21.84 -8.41 11.40
N PRO A 385 21.52 -8.23 10.10
CA PRO A 385 20.18 -7.82 9.67
C PRO A 385 19.05 -8.74 10.19
N SER A 386 19.36 -10.00 10.50
CA SER A 386 18.44 -10.99 11.08
C SER A 386 18.42 -10.98 12.61
N PHE A 387 19.01 -9.98 13.28
CA PHE A 387 19.02 -9.86 14.75
C PHE A 387 17.63 -10.02 15.37
N ILE A 388 16.62 -9.38 14.77
CA ILE A 388 15.25 -9.44 15.25
C ILE A 388 14.66 -10.85 15.15
N THR A 389 14.87 -11.52 14.02
CA THR A 389 14.50 -12.94 13.88
C THR A 389 15.19 -13.78 14.96
N ALA A 390 16.47 -13.55 15.22
CA ALA A 390 17.24 -14.25 16.24
C ALA A 390 16.67 -14.01 17.65
N ILE A 391 16.28 -12.78 17.97
CA ILE A 391 15.61 -12.41 19.23
C ILE A 391 14.32 -13.20 19.41
N THR A 392 13.49 -13.36 18.36
CA THR A 392 12.25 -14.13 18.48
C THR A 392 12.47 -15.63 18.68
N LEU A 393 13.63 -16.15 18.28
CA LEU A 393 14.02 -17.55 18.43
C LEU A 393 14.79 -17.82 19.72
N ALA A 394 15.43 -16.80 20.31
CA ALA A 394 16.25 -16.91 21.51
C ALA A 394 15.57 -17.70 22.66
N PRO A 395 14.27 -17.48 22.97
CA PRO A 395 13.58 -18.25 24.01
C PRO A 395 13.53 -19.76 23.76
N LEU A 396 13.47 -20.21 22.49
CA LEU A 396 13.49 -21.64 22.15
C LEU A 396 14.78 -22.33 22.59
N TYR A 397 15.87 -21.57 22.69
CA TYR A 397 17.18 -22.04 23.08
C TYR A 397 17.56 -21.68 24.52
N GLY A 398 16.59 -21.17 25.30
CA GLY A 398 16.81 -20.75 26.70
C GLY A 398 17.69 -19.51 26.83
N ILE A 399 17.76 -18.66 25.80
CA ILE A 399 18.49 -17.40 25.81
C ILE A 399 17.50 -16.29 26.19
N ASP A 400 17.86 -15.46 27.17
CA ASP A 400 17.07 -14.29 27.54
C ASP A 400 17.32 -13.13 26.55
N PRO A 401 16.31 -12.70 25.77
CA PRO A 401 16.48 -11.62 24.80
C PRO A 401 16.61 -10.23 25.44
N LEU A 402 16.13 -10.03 26.69
CA LEU A 402 16.04 -8.70 27.29
C LEU A 402 17.40 -7.97 27.37
N PRO A 403 18.50 -8.57 27.88
CA PRO A 403 19.80 -7.90 27.92
C PRO A 403 20.33 -7.50 26.53
N LEU A 404 20.00 -8.29 25.51
CA LEU A 404 20.45 -8.06 24.13
C LEU A 404 19.69 -6.89 23.50
N LEU A 405 18.37 -6.84 23.69
CA LEU A 405 17.53 -5.72 23.24
C LEU A 405 17.88 -4.42 23.95
N LEU A 406 18.13 -4.46 25.26
CA LEU A 406 18.59 -3.29 26.02
C LEU A 406 19.93 -2.77 25.47
N ALA A 407 20.89 -3.65 25.24
CA ALA A 407 22.19 -3.28 24.67
C ALA A 407 22.07 -2.71 23.25
N ARG A 408 21.19 -3.28 22.41
CA ARG A 408 20.92 -2.81 21.04
C ARG A 408 20.37 -1.39 21.05
N VAL A 409 19.33 -1.14 21.83
CA VAL A 409 18.69 0.18 21.96
C VAL A 409 19.65 1.20 22.60
N GLU A 410 20.51 0.77 23.53
CA GLU A 410 21.54 1.64 24.11
C GLU A 410 22.61 2.05 23.07
N ALA A 411 22.94 1.16 22.14
CA ALA A 411 23.88 1.44 21.05
C ALA A 411 23.25 2.26 19.91
N ASP A 412 21.98 1.99 19.58
CA ASP A 412 21.21 2.67 18.55
C ASP A 412 19.78 3.01 19.05
N PRO A 413 19.60 4.20 19.66
CA PRO A 413 18.30 4.63 20.16
C PRO A 413 17.24 4.85 19.08
N ASP A 414 17.63 4.92 17.81
CA ASP A 414 16.75 5.09 16.64
C ASP A 414 16.26 3.74 16.05
N ASP A 415 16.69 2.60 16.59
CA ASP A 415 16.24 1.27 16.17
C ASP A 415 14.80 1.01 16.63
N SER A 416 13.84 1.45 15.82
CA SER A 416 12.40 1.32 16.11
C SER A 416 11.92 -0.12 16.28
N VAL A 417 12.58 -1.07 15.63
CA VAL A 417 12.20 -2.49 15.70
C VAL A 417 12.68 -3.08 17.02
N ALA A 418 13.92 -2.79 17.44
CA ALA A 418 14.39 -3.19 18.77
C ALA A 418 13.49 -2.63 19.89
N TRP A 419 13.05 -1.37 19.77
CA TRP A 419 12.08 -0.78 20.69
C TRP A 419 10.73 -1.51 20.71
N PHE A 420 10.21 -1.90 19.53
CA PHE A 420 8.97 -2.67 19.43
C PHE A 420 9.06 -3.97 20.24
N TYR A 421 10.11 -4.78 20.04
CA TYR A 421 10.27 -6.06 20.74
C TYR A 421 10.54 -5.88 22.22
N LEU A 422 11.40 -4.92 22.58
CA LEU A 422 11.70 -4.59 23.98
C LEU A 422 10.41 -4.25 24.76
N CYS A 423 9.47 -3.53 24.14
CA CYS A 423 8.23 -3.13 24.79
C CYS A 423 7.13 -4.21 24.78
N HIS A 424 7.17 -5.20 23.88
CA HIS A 424 6.07 -6.18 23.74
C HIS A 424 6.27 -7.46 24.57
N ASP A 425 7.49 -7.87 24.93
CA ASP A 425 7.76 -9.30 25.20
C ASP A 425 8.41 -9.69 26.55
N HIS A 426 8.30 -8.91 27.64
CA HIS A 426 9.11 -9.22 28.84
C HIS A 426 8.38 -9.30 30.20
N GLY A 427 7.05 -9.35 30.20
CA GLY A 427 6.29 -9.42 31.45
C GLY A 427 6.61 -8.25 32.40
N GLY A 428 6.04 -8.26 33.61
CA GLY A 428 6.18 -7.13 34.55
C GLY A 428 7.60 -6.85 35.05
N ARG A 429 8.59 -7.73 34.82
CA ARG A 429 9.97 -7.56 35.32
C ARG A 429 10.77 -6.50 34.55
N ALA A 430 10.47 -6.26 33.27
CA ALA A 430 11.30 -5.39 32.45
C ALA A 430 10.90 -3.91 32.45
N ALA A 431 9.70 -3.56 32.94
CA ALA A 431 9.18 -2.20 32.80
C ALA A 431 10.13 -1.13 33.39
N SER A 432 10.66 -1.35 34.59
CA SER A 432 11.59 -0.42 35.24
C SER A 432 12.91 -0.26 34.48
N GLU A 433 13.45 -1.35 33.94
CA GLU A 433 14.71 -1.35 33.18
C GLU A 433 14.54 -0.65 31.83
N ILE A 434 13.45 -0.94 31.13
CA ILE A 434 13.09 -0.31 29.85
C ILE A 434 12.88 1.20 30.05
N LEU A 435 12.16 1.59 31.11
CA LEU A 435 11.94 3.00 31.45
C LEU A 435 13.23 3.71 31.81
N SER A 436 14.10 3.05 32.57
CA SER A 436 15.41 3.58 32.94
C SER A 436 16.29 3.77 31.70
N LEU A 437 16.26 2.82 30.75
CA LEU A 437 16.96 2.97 29.48
C LEU A 437 16.38 4.13 28.66
N ALA A 438 15.06 4.18 28.48
CA ALA A 438 14.39 5.25 27.73
C ALA A 438 14.73 6.64 28.26
N LEU A 439 14.77 6.82 29.59
CA LEU A 439 15.17 8.09 30.21
C LEU A 439 16.63 8.47 30.01
N ARG A 440 17.51 7.50 29.75
CA ARG A 440 18.93 7.74 29.46
C ARG A 440 19.17 8.06 27.99
N VAL A 441 18.53 7.33 27.08
CA VAL A 441 18.88 7.36 25.65
C VAL A 441 17.97 8.21 24.79
N LEU A 442 16.73 8.45 25.23
CA LEU A 442 15.83 9.35 24.51
C LEU A 442 16.15 10.80 24.90
N PRO A 443 16.38 11.71 23.93
CA PRO A 443 16.67 13.10 24.20
C PRO A 443 15.65 13.76 25.13
N ALA A 444 16.13 14.49 26.15
CA ALA A 444 15.27 15.16 27.13
C ALA A 444 14.37 16.24 26.50
N ASP A 445 14.76 16.76 25.35
CA ASP A 445 14.05 17.73 24.52
C ASP A 445 13.02 17.05 23.59
N LEU A 446 13.08 15.75 23.34
CA LEU A 446 11.97 15.00 22.69
C LEU A 446 10.74 14.89 23.60
N VAL A 447 10.91 15.11 24.90
CA VAL A 447 9.81 15.28 25.86
C VAL A 447 9.22 16.69 25.82
N THR A 448 9.87 17.67 25.16
CA THR A 448 9.48 19.10 25.28
C THR A 448 9.66 20.02 24.06
N THR A 449 10.20 19.59 22.92
CA THR A 449 10.49 20.47 21.77
C THR A 449 9.90 19.99 20.44
N THR A 450 8.93 20.78 20.01
CA THR A 450 8.27 20.84 18.71
C THR A 450 9.14 21.62 17.71
N ALA A 451 10.09 21.00 16.99
CA ALA A 451 10.68 21.70 15.83
C ALA A 451 11.36 20.80 14.80
N ARG A 452 10.67 20.65 13.67
CA ARG A 452 11.21 20.51 12.30
C ARG A 452 12.16 19.34 12.04
N MET A 453 11.61 18.24 11.51
CA MET A 453 12.31 17.46 10.49
C MET A 453 11.33 16.95 9.41
N PRO A 454 11.78 16.83 8.15
CA PRO A 454 10.97 16.33 7.04
C PRO A 454 11.16 14.81 6.89
N MET A 455 10.06 14.06 6.76
CA MET A 455 9.81 13.03 5.73
C MET A 455 8.65 12.09 6.17
N PRO A 456 7.86 11.51 5.23
CA PRO A 456 6.71 10.66 5.54
C PRO A 456 7.02 9.15 5.43
N GLY A 457 6.53 8.34 6.37
CA GLY A 457 6.40 6.87 6.23
C GLY A 457 6.62 6.10 7.52
N SER A 458 7.61 6.48 8.30
CA SER A 458 7.88 6.04 9.66
C SER A 458 8.45 7.26 10.37
N GLY A 459 7.86 7.68 11.49
CA GLY A 459 8.51 8.72 12.30
C GLY A 459 9.92 8.23 12.70
N PRO A 460 10.87 9.14 13.01
CA PRO A 460 12.16 8.76 13.62
C PRO A 460 11.94 7.69 14.68
N GLY A 461 12.86 6.72 14.79
CA GLY A 461 12.62 5.54 15.61
C GLY A 461 12.27 5.86 17.05
N VAL A 462 12.72 7.01 17.56
CA VAL A 462 12.31 7.57 18.86
C VAL A 462 10.79 7.81 19.00
N HIS A 463 10.08 8.29 17.98
CA HIS A 463 8.62 8.49 18.08
C HIS A 463 7.88 7.16 18.18
N ILE A 464 8.33 6.16 17.42
CA ILE A 464 7.79 4.80 17.48
C ILE A 464 8.10 4.17 18.84
N ALA A 465 9.31 4.40 19.36
CA ALA A 465 9.71 4.00 20.71
C ALA A 465 8.77 4.56 21.79
N VAL A 466 8.50 5.87 21.76
CA VAL A 466 7.57 6.54 22.69
C VAL A 466 6.16 5.95 22.61
N MET A 467 5.68 5.64 21.40
CA MET A 467 4.38 5.00 21.20
C MET A 467 4.31 3.60 21.83
N HIS A 468 5.36 2.79 21.66
CA HIS A 468 5.43 1.44 22.24
C HIS A 468 5.62 1.45 23.76
N LEU A 469 6.50 2.31 24.26
CA LEU A 469 6.72 2.54 25.69
C LEU A 469 5.40 2.89 26.40
N TRP A 470 4.64 3.83 25.83
CA TRP A 470 3.34 4.16 26.41
C TRP A 470 2.38 2.97 26.35
N SER A 471 2.21 2.38 25.16
CA SER A 471 1.16 1.40 24.91
C SER A 471 1.31 0.14 25.77
N ASN A 472 2.55 -0.25 26.05
CA ASN A 472 2.85 -1.56 26.65
C ASN A 472 3.54 -1.48 28.02
N VAL A 473 4.22 -0.37 28.35
CA VAL A 473 5.03 -0.26 29.58
C VAL A 473 4.45 0.76 30.57
N CYS A 474 4.05 1.95 30.11
CA CYS A 474 3.79 3.10 30.99
C CYS A 474 2.33 3.33 31.37
N ARG A 475 1.37 2.47 30.94
CA ARG A 475 -0.07 2.73 31.12
C ARG A 475 -0.52 3.10 32.55
N PRO A 476 0.15 2.67 33.64
CA PRO A 476 -0.18 3.14 34.99
C PRO A 476 0.86 4.08 35.64
N ASP A 477 1.91 4.54 34.95
CA ASP A 477 2.98 5.33 35.61
C ASP A 477 2.55 6.79 35.85
N PRO A 478 2.49 7.27 37.11
CA PRO A 478 2.01 8.60 37.44
C PRO A 478 2.95 9.73 37.01
N VAL A 479 4.24 9.46 36.80
CA VAL A 479 5.27 10.47 36.52
C VAL A 479 5.62 10.54 35.04
N LEU A 480 5.87 9.39 34.43
CA LEU A 480 6.27 9.27 33.03
C LEU A 480 5.08 9.39 32.10
N GLY A 481 3.89 9.03 32.58
CA GLY A 481 2.70 9.07 31.77
C GLY A 481 2.43 10.45 31.14
N PRO A 482 2.19 11.50 31.95
CA PRO A 482 1.95 12.86 31.43
C PRO A 482 3.06 13.38 30.51
N ARG A 483 4.33 13.03 30.77
CA ARG A 483 5.49 13.46 29.98
C ARG A 483 5.52 12.84 28.60
N LEU A 484 5.19 11.55 28.47
CA LEU A 484 5.10 10.86 27.18
C LEU A 484 3.90 11.38 26.36
N VAL A 485 2.76 11.65 27.00
CA VAL A 485 1.61 12.27 26.32
C VAL A 485 1.94 13.68 25.82
N ALA A 486 2.65 14.49 26.62
CA ALA A 486 3.12 15.81 26.20
C ALA A 486 4.03 15.72 24.97
N ALA A 487 4.97 14.77 24.96
CA ALA A 487 5.88 14.52 23.84
C ALA A 487 5.11 14.16 22.55
N LEU A 488 4.13 13.27 22.64
CA LEU A 488 3.30 12.85 21.49
C LEU A 488 2.45 14.01 20.95
N LEU A 489 1.84 14.80 21.82
CA LEU A 489 1.06 16.00 21.44
C LEU A 489 1.94 17.08 20.78
N GLY A 490 3.21 17.17 21.18
CA GLY A 490 4.22 18.03 20.59
C GLY A 490 4.90 17.47 19.32
N SER A 491 4.56 16.26 18.88
CA SER A 491 5.19 15.69 17.69
C SER A 491 4.76 16.40 16.40
N SER A 492 5.64 16.55 15.42
CA SER A 492 5.26 16.98 14.06
C SER A 492 4.47 15.90 13.31
N ALA A 493 4.65 14.63 13.68
CA ALA A 493 3.95 13.51 13.06
C ALA A 493 2.46 13.51 13.45
N SER A 494 1.57 13.59 12.46
CA SER A 494 0.12 13.63 12.66
C SER A 494 -0.40 12.38 13.38
N GLN A 495 0.18 11.21 13.11
CA GLN A 495 -0.18 9.96 13.78
C GLN A 495 0.20 9.97 15.28
N ALA A 496 1.39 10.45 15.61
CA ALA A 496 1.86 10.57 17.00
C ALA A 496 0.97 11.55 17.79
N ARG A 497 0.62 12.71 17.21
CA ARG A 497 -0.33 13.65 17.84
C ARG A 497 -1.71 13.05 18.03
N ALA A 498 -2.26 12.41 17.00
CA ALA A 498 -3.55 11.76 17.09
C ALA A 498 -3.55 10.63 18.14
N HIS A 499 -2.42 9.94 18.31
CA HIS A 499 -2.23 8.99 19.39
C HIS A 499 -2.20 9.69 20.74
N GLY A 500 -1.37 10.73 20.91
CA GLY A 500 -1.30 11.54 22.14
C GLY A 500 -2.65 12.09 22.60
N GLU A 501 -3.50 12.54 21.67
CA GLU A 501 -4.87 12.98 21.96
C GLU A 501 -5.73 11.85 22.53
N ARG A 502 -5.71 10.65 21.91
CA ARG A 502 -6.40 9.47 22.45
C ARG A 502 -5.89 9.07 23.83
N LEU A 503 -4.60 9.25 24.07
CA LEU A 503 -3.98 8.88 25.35
C LEU A 503 -4.27 9.89 26.45
N ARG A 504 -4.37 11.18 26.12
CA ARG A 504 -4.76 12.24 27.07
C ARG A 504 -6.10 11.94 27.74
N GLU A 505 -7.02 11.33 27.01
CA GLU A 505 -8.33 10.91 27.54
C GLU A 505 -8.21 9.81 28.60
N GLN A 506 -7.18 8.98 28.53
CA GLN A 506 -6.94 7.86 29.45
C GLN A 506 -6.21 8.28 30.73
N LEU A 507 -5.65 9.50 30.81
CA LEU A 507 -4.98 10.01 32.00
C LEU A 507 -5.96 10.22 33.17
N SER A 508 -5.48 9.98 34.40
CA SER A 508 -6.18 10.38 35.62
C SER A 508 -6.31 11.91 35.71
N ALA A 509 -7.19 12.41 36.58
CA ALA A 509 -7.36 13.86 36.77
C ALA A 509 -6.04 14.55 37.18
N GLU A 510 -5.30 13.95 38.10
CA GLU A 510 -3.99 14.43 38.56
C GLU A 510 -2.95 14.43 37.42
N GLN A 511 -2.93 13.36 36.62
CA GLN A 511 -2.04 13.26 35.46
C GLN A 511 -2.38 14.29 34.37
N ARG A 512 -3.67 14.62 34.16
CA ARG A 512 -4.09 15.67 33.21
C ARG A 512 -3.67 17.06 33.69
N GLU A 513 -3.70 17.30 35.00
CA GLU A 513 -3.20 18.55 35.59
C GLU A 513 -1.70 18.71 35.32
N GLN A 514 -0.91 17.66 35.60
CA GLN A 514 0.53 17.62 35.29
C GLN A 514 0.81 17.80 33.79
N LEU A 515 0.02 17.15 32.92
CA LEU A 515 0.12 17.35 31.47
C LEU A 515 -0.15 18.81 31.09
N GLY A 516 -1.12 19.44 31.73
CA GLY A 516 -1.43 20.87 31.53
C GLY A 516 -0.25 21.76 31.87
N GLU A 517 0.52 21.45 32.93
CA GLU A 517 1.74 22.18 33.26
C GLU A 517 2.86 21.96 32.24
N LEU A 518 3.02 20.73 31.74
CA LEU A 518 4.03 20.36 30.75
C LEU A 518 3.79 20.94 29.36
N THR A 519 2.53 21.12 28.98
CA THR A 519 2.11 21.63 27.65
C THR A 519 1.85 23.13 27.62
N ARG A 520 1.91 23.82 28.77
CA ARG A 520 1.81 25.29 28.82
C ARG A 520 2.93 25.90 27.96
N PRO A 521 2.60 26.75 26.97
CA PRO A 521 3.62 27.42 26.18
C PRO A 521 4.54 28.22 27.12
N ARG A 522 5.84 27.86 27.15
CA ARG A 522 6.84 28.68 27.85
C ARG A 522 6.78 30.07 27.23
N HIS A 523 6.51 31.08 28.07
CA HIS A 523 6.29 32.47 27.67
C HIS A 523 7.20 32.89 26.50
N GLN A 524 6.61 33.07 25.32
CA GLN A 524 7.16 34.00 24.34
C GLN A 524 6.98 35.41 24.90
N PRO A 525 7.97 36.32 24.71
CA PRO A 525 7.79 37.71 25.10
C PRO A 525 6.58 38.28 24.37
N THR A 526 5.68 38.85 25.18
CA THR A 526 4.38 39.39 24.79
C THR A 526 4.51 40.36 23.62
N THR A 527 3.92 40.00 22.48
CA THR A 527 3.36 40.99 21.55
C THR A 527 1.87 41.11 21.90
N GLU A 528 1.42 42.36 22.02
CA GLU A 528 0.20 42.79 22.68
C GLU A 528 -1.11 42.19 22.16
N GLN A 529 -2.05 42.15 23.09
CA GLN A 529 -3.38 41.56 23.04
C GLN A 529 -4.31 42.17 21.97
N ARG A 530 -5.07 41.29 21.31
CA ARG A 530 -6.44 41.58 20.89
C ARG A 530 -7.32 40.40 21.28
N THR A 531 -8.03 40.56 22.40
CA THR A 531 -9.13 39.67 22.80
C THR A 531 -10.44 40.19 22.22
N GLU A 532 -10.98 39.49 21.23
CA GLU A 532 -12.41 39.49 20.93
C GLU A 532 -13.01 38.21 21.52
N THR A 533 -13.83 38.37 22.55
CA THR A 533 -14.66 37.32 23.15
C THR A 533 -15.81 37.01 22.20
N MET A 534 -15.79 35.84 21.56
CA MET A 534 -17.00 35.22 21.00
C MET A 534 -17.65 34.32 22.05
N SER A 535 -18.85 34.71 22.47
CA SER A 535 -19.75 33.93 23.31
C SER A 535 -20.31 32.76 22.50
N ASN A 536 -19.93 31.52 22.85
CA ASN A 536 -20.56 30.30 22.34
C ASN A 536 -21.65 29.85 23.33
N ASP A 537 -22.85 30.43 23.19
CA ASP A 537 -24.06 29.84 23.76
C ASP A 537 -24.57 28.76 22.79
N MET A 538 -24.09 27.53 22.99
CA MET A 538 -24.73 26.34 22.41
C MET A 538 -25.86 25.90 23.35
N PRO A 539 -27.10 25.74 22.87
CA PRO A 539 -28.19 25.26 23.70
C PRO A 539 -27.90 23.83 24.18
N THR A 540 -28.13 23.59 25.46
CA THR A 540 -28.11 22.27 26.11
C THR A 540 -29.09 21.34 25.39
N GLN A 541 -28.60 20.58 24.42
CA GLN A 541 -29.36 19.48 23.82
C GLN A 541 -29.60 18.44 24.91
N ALA A 542 -30.86 18.06 25.10
CA ALA A 542 -31.23 16.94 25.95
C ALA A 542 -30.39 15.72 25.52
N THR A 543 -29.68 15.11 26.46
CA THR A 543 -28.82 13.95 26.19
C THR A 543 -29.68 12.79 25.68
N GLU A 544 -29.68 12.57 24.36
CA GLU A 544 -30.31 11.39 23.77
C GLU A 544 -29.61 10.12 24.29
N GLU A 545 -30.39 9.14 24.73
CA GLU A 545 -29.87 7.87 25.22
C GLU A 545 -29.25 7.06 24.07
N VAL A 546 -27.99 6.66 24.24
CA VAL A 546 -27.27 5.79 23.30
C VAL A 546 -27.67 4.34 23.54
N VAL A 547 -28.35 3.73 22.56
CA VAL A 547 -28.84 2.35 22.59
C VAL A 547 -27.74 1.36 22.19
N ALA A 548 -26.92 1.71 21.19
CA ALA A 548 -25.80 0.89 20.75
C ALA A 548 -24.66 1.74 20.18
N ARG A 549 -23.43 1.22 20.28
CA ARG A 549 -22.21 1.89 19.82
C ARG A 549 -21.24 0.87 19.24
N VAL A 550 -20.68 1.16 18.06
CA VAL A 550 -19.61 0.38 17.44
C VAL A 550 -18.52 1.33 16.95
N PRO A 551 -17.32 1.31 17.56
CA PRO A 551 -16.18 2.07 17.08
C PRO A 551 -15.49 1.37 15.89
N ASN A 552 -14.62 2.10 15.22
CA ASN A 552 -13.74 1.59 14.15
C ASN A 552 -14.51 0.93 13.00
N ILE A 553 -15.57 1.58 12.53
CA ILE A 553 -16.41 1.06 11.45
C ILE A 553 -16.25 1.91 10.19
N LEU A 554 -16.23 1.26 9.03
CA LEU A 554 -16.23 1.97 7.75
C LEU A 554 -17.66 2.23 7.32
N CYS A 555 -17.86 3.33 6.59
CA CYS A 555 -19.15 3.74 6.05
C CYS A 555 -19.04 3.94 4.54
N TRP A 556 -19.92 3.30 3.79
CA TRP A 556 -19.99 3.38 2.33
C TRP A 556 -21.40 3.84 1.91
N LYS A 557 -21.51 4.64 0.85
CA LYS A 557 -22.79 5.06 0.25
C LYS A 557 -22.99 4.34 -1.09
N GLY A 558 -24.17 3.76 -1.32
CA GLY A 558 -24.55 3.14 -2.60
C GLY A 558 -25.43 1.89 -2.47
N ALA A 559 -26.23 1.61 -3.49
CA ALA A 559 -27.15 0.47 -3.54
C ALA A 559 -26.46 -0.74 -4.21
N GLN A 560 -25.77 -1.58 -3.43
CA GLN A 560 -25.21 -2.89 -3.82
C GLN A 560 -24.53 -3.00 -5.22
N MET A 561 -23.20 -3.10 -5.22
CA MET A 561 -22.28 -3.16 -6.38
C MET A 561 -22.01 -1.79 -7.02
N GLY A 562 -20.97 -1.10 -6.53
CA GLY A 562 -20.59 0.26 -6.94
C GLY A 562 -20.59 1.28 -5.79
N MET A 563 -20.21 0.87 -4.58
CA MET A 563 -20.26 1.78 -3.42
C MET A 563 -19.13 2.79 -3.46
N THR A 564 -19.46 4.08 -3.31
CA THR A 564 -18.47 5.12 -3.06
C THR A 564 -18.16 5.14 -1.56
N VAL A 565 -16.87 5.10 -1.22
CA VAL A 565 -16.41 5.22 0.17
C VAL A 565 -16.83 6.59 0.69
N LEU A 566 -17.74 6.63 1.67
CA LEU A 566 -18.18 7.91 2.24
C LEU A 566 -17.02 8.51 3.03
N SER A 567 -16.27 7.70 3.79
CA SER A 567 -15.07 8.11 4.52
C SER A 567 -13.99 7.03 4.37
N SER A 568 -12.81 7.41 3.86
CA SER A 568 -11.65 6.51 3.75
C SER A 568 -11.05 6.14 5.12
N LYS A 569 -11.42 6.89 6.17
CA LYS A 569 -11.08 6.57 7.55
C LYS A 569 -12.27 5.97 8.29
N PRO A 570 -12.04 4.98 9.18
CA PRO A 570 -13.08 4.46 10.03
C PRO A 570 -13.61 5.55 10.97
N GLY A 571 -14.82 5.33 11.46
CA GLY A 571 -15.48 6.19 12.42
C GLY A 571 -16.20 5.38 13.48
N GLU A 572 -17.17 6.00 14.10
CA GLU A 572 -18.00 5.42 15.13
C GLU A 572 -19.47 5.46 14.71
N LEU A 573 -20.14 4.31 14.76
CA LEU A 573 -21.58 4.21 14.55
C LEU A 573 -22.30 4.17 15.90
N LEU A 574 -23.22 5.10 16.08
CA LEU A 574 -24.05 5.29 17.25
C LEU A 574 -25.52 5.10 16.86
N LEU A 575 -26.23 4.32 17.64
CA LEU A 575 -27.68 4.25 17.59
C LEU A 575 -28.23 4.91 18.84
N THR A 576 -28.96 6.01 18.69
CA THR A 576 -29.70 6.64 19.79
C THR A 576 -31.15 6.20 19.77
N SER A 577 -31.94 6.61 20.76
CA SER A 577 -33.39 6.40 20.76
C SER A 577 -34.08 7.01 19.52
N GLN A 578 -33.50 8.04 18.90
CA GLN A 578 -34.11 8.77 17.78
C GLN A 578 -33.34 8.69 16.46
N ARG A 579 -32.04 8.38 16.47
CA ARG A 579 -31.15 8.61 15.31
C ARG A 579 -30.13 7.48 15.14
N LEU A 580 -29.65 7.32 13.91
CA LEU A 580 -28.47 6.55 13.56
C LEU A 580 -27.39 7.55 13.13
N VAL A 581 -26.29 7.62 13.88
CA VAL A 581 -25.23 8.60 13.66
C VAL A 581 -23.93 7.87 13.37
N PHE A 582 -23.28 8.19 12.27
CA PHE A 582 -21.89 7.81 12.01
C PHE A 582 -21.00 9.04 12.11
N ARG A 583 -19.98 8.98 12.97
CA ARG A 583 -18.98 10.05 13.14
C ARG A 583 -17.65 9.60 12.60
N SER A 584 -17.17 10.24 11.54
CA SER A 584 -15.83 9.94 11.01
C SER A 584 -14.77 10.47 11.98
N TYR A 585 -13.75 9.66 12.31
CA TYR A 585 -12.63 10.16 13.11
C TYR A 585 -11.78 11.21 12.39
N SER A 586 -12.01 11.42 11.08
CA SER A 586 -11.42 12.54 10.36
C SER A 586 -12.14 13.87 10.56
N GLY A 587 -13.36 13.85 11.11
CA GLY A 587 -14.25 15.01 11.25
C GLY A 587 -14.80 15.57 9.93
N LYS A 588 -14.42 15.01 8.77
CA LYS A 588 -14.79 15.59 7.46
C LYS A 588 -16.19 15.16 6.96
N ARG A 589 -16.73 14.01 7.39
CA ARG A 589 -17.99 13.45 6.87
C ARG A 589 -18.70 12.62 7.93
N ASP A 590 -19.78 13.18 8.47
CA ASP A 590 -20.68 12.50 9.39
C ASP A 590 -21.99 12.18 8.69
N LEU A 591 -22.61 11.06 9.09
CA LEU A 591 -23.97 10.71 8.70
C LEU A 591 -24.85 10.84 9.92
N ASP A 592 -26.01 11.49 9.77
CA ASP A 592 -26.95 11.65 10.86
C ASP A 592 -28.39 11.46 10.32
N VAL A 593 -28.96 10.29 10.63
CA VAL A 593 -30.20 9.81 10.03
C VAL A 593 -31.26 9.61 11.12
N PRO A 594 -32.41 10.30 11.06
CA PRO A 594 -33.52 10.02 11.96
C PRO A 594 -34.00 8.58 11.78
N ARG A 595 -34.24 7.83 12.87
CA ARG A 595 -34.75 6.45 12.80
C ARG A 595 -36.09 6.35 12.08
N SER A 596 -36.92 7.39 12.15
CA SER A 596 -38.19 7.48 11.43
C SER A 596 -38.03 7.54 9.90
N SER A 597 -36.85 7.91 9.40
CA SER A 597 -36.55 7.94 7.97
C SER A 597 -36.03 6.61 7.44
N ILE A 598 -35.65 5.67 8.30
CA ILE A 598 -35.11 4.36 7.93
C ILE A 598 -36.24 3.51 7.34
N THR A 599 -36.08 3.15 6.06
CA THR A 599 -37.06 2.38 5.28
C THR A 599 -36.77 0.88 5.34
N ALA A 600 -35.49 0.50 5.40
CA ALA A 600 -35.08 -0.89 5.50
C ALA A 600 -33.73 -1.04 6.20
N CYS A 601 -33.51 -2.19 6.83
CA CYS A 601 -32.23 -2.58 7.41
C CYS A 601 -32.01 -4.08 7.25
N GLU A 602 -30.87 -4.49 6.70
CA GLU A 602 -30.56 -5.90 6.40
C GLU A 602 -29.07 -6.23 6.55
N ALA A 603 -28.76 -7.52 6.61
CA ALA A 603 -27.39 -8.03 6.53
C ALA A 603 -26.94 -8.07 5.06
N GLY A 604 -25.92 -7.30 4.71
CA GLY A 604 -25.30 -7.28 3.38
C GLY A 604 -24.20 -8.32 3.20
N LYS A 605 -23.56 -8.29 2.02
CA LYS A 605 -22.35 -9.09 1.72
C LYS A 605 -21.24 -8.79 2.74
N LYS A 606 -20.36 -9.78 2.98
CA LYS A 606 -19.29 -9.72 3.99
C LYS A 606 -19.79 -9.34 5.41
N ARG A 607 -21.06 -9.66 5.72
CA ARG A 607 -21.69 -9.39 7.03
C ARG A 607 -21.71 -7.89 7.39
N ALA A 608 -21.84 -7.00 6.40
CA ALA A 608 -22.06 -5.58 6.65
C ALA A 608 -23.51 -5.30 7.07
N LEU A 609 -23.75 -4.25 7.84
CA LEU A 609 -25.08 -3.70 8.10
C LEU A 609 -25.46 -2.75 6.96
N VAL A 610 -26.52 -3.06 6.22
CA VAL A 610 -27.04 -2.18 5.15
C VAL A 610 -28.30 -1.48 5.66
N VAL A 611 -28.28 -0.16 5.65
CA VAL A 611 -29.40 0.69 6.07
C VAL A 611 -29.86 1.52 4.88
N ARG A 612 -31.15 1.44 4.55
CA ARG A 612 -31.81 2.32 3.58
C ARG A 612 -32.66 3.33 4.33
N PHE A 613 -32.64 4.58 3.90
CA PHE A 613 -33.50 5.61 4.44
C PHE A 613 -33.96 6.58 3.36
N ARG A 614 -35.06 7.27 3.64
CA ARG A 614 -35.64 8.29 2.77
C ARG A 614 -35.04 9.66 3.11
N GLU A 615 -34.41 10.30 2.13
CA GLU A 615 -33.91 11.67 2.25
C GLU A 615 -35.07 12.69 2.25
N GLN A 616 -34.78 13.96 2.57
CA GLN A 616 -35.81 15.01 2.69
C GLN A 616 -36.53 15.29 1.36
N ASP A 617 -35.86 15.06 0.23
CA ASP A 617 -36.42 15.20 -1.11
C ASP A 617 -37.28 13.99 -1.54
N GLY A 618 -37.40 12.97 -0.69
CA GLY A 618 -38.14 11.74 -0.95
C GLY A 618 -37.34 10.67 -1.67
N SER A 619 -36.10 10.95 -2.08
CA SER A 619 -35.20 9.93 -2.64
C SER A 619 -34.79 8.92 -1.58
N GLU A 620 -34.34 7.74 -2.01
CA GLU A 620 -33.85 6.70 -1.10
C GLU A 620 -32.33 6.56 -1.22
N ALA A 621 -31.66 6.60 -0.08
CA ALA A 621 -30.22 6.40 0.01
C ALA A 621 -29.92 5.11 0.77
N ALA A 622 -28.87 4.40 0.34
CA ALA A 622 -28.40 3.18 0.98
C ALA A 622 -26.97 3.38 1.50
N PHE A 623 -26.74 2.98 2.75
CA PHE A 623 -25.44 3.00 3.40
C PHE A 623 -25.10 1.62 3.92
N ALA A 624 -23.83 1.23 3.81
CA ALA A 624 -23.31 0.03 4.43
C ALA A 624 -22.31 0.38 5.54
N PHE A 625 -22.33 -0.40 6.61
CA PHE A 625 -21.42 -0.29 7.75
C PHE A 625 -20.77 -1.63 8.06
N GLY A 626 -19.46 -1.65 8.23
CA GLY A 626 -18.74 -2.89 8.51
C GLY A 626 -17.25 -2.69 8.74
N GLN A 627 -16.63 -3.71 9.31
CA GLN A 627 -15.17 -3.84 9.38
C GLN A 627 -14.69 -4.82 8.30
N GLN A 628 -13.38 -4.97 8.14
CA GLN A 628 -12.79 -5.99 7.23
C GLN A 628 -13.32 -7.41 7.52
N MET A 629 -13.67 -7.69 8.79
CA MET A 629 -14.22 -8.96 9.28
C MET A 629 -15.76 -8.97 9.45
N GLY A 630 -16.47 -7.91 9.02
CA GLY A 630 -17.92 -7.76 9.14
C GLY A 630 -18.38 -6.86 10.30
N MET A 631 -19.69 -6.74 10.49
CA MET A 631 -20.32 -5.92 11.53
C MET A 631 -20.42 -6.70 12.86
N PRO A 632 -19.84 -6.18 13.97
CA PRO A 632 -20.05 -6.77 15.30
C PRO A 632 -21.54 -6.76 15.69
N ASN A 633 -22.04 -7.87 16.22
CA ASN A 633 -23.44 -8.03 16.66
C ASN A 633 -24.48 -7.65 15.59
N LEU A 634 -24.21 -7.95 14.30
CA LEU A 634 -25.06 -7.59 13.16
C LEU A 634 -26.54 -7.88 13.38
N ALA A 635 -26.88 -9.07 13.91
CA ALA A 635 -28.27 -9.44 14.15
C ALA A 635 -29.00 -8.50 15.13
N ALA A 636 -28.32 -8.07 16.20
CA ALA A 636 -28.86 -7.13 17.17
C ALA A 636 -29.05 -5.73 16.55
N TRP A 637 -28.12 -5.30 15.69
CA TRP A 637 -28.24 -4.04 14.95
C TRP A 637 -29.39 -4.04 13.95
N VAL A 638 -29.54 -5.11 13.17
CA VAL A 638 -30.68 -5.29 12.25
C VAL A 638 -31.99 -5.26 13.03
N GLN A 639 -32.09 -6.03 14.11
CA GLN A 639 -33.30 -6.06 14.96
C GLN A 639 -33.61 -4.69 15.58
N ALA A 640 -32.60 -3.96 16.06
CA ALA A 640 -32.81 -2.65 16.65
C ALA A 640 -33.29 -1.63 15.61
N LEU A 641 -32.79 -1.69 14.38
CA LEU A 641 -33.09 -0.74 13.31
C LEU A 641 -34.32 -1.10 12.46
N GLN A 642 -34.93 -2.27 12.67
CA GLN A 642 -36.16 -2.63 11.98
C GLN A 642 -37.25 -1.59 12.26
N PRO A 643 -37.93 -1.05 11.22
CA PRO A 643 -39.06 -0.17 11.42
C PRO A 643 -40.10 -0.87 12.29
N ARG A 644 -40.49 -0.25 13.41
CA ARG A 644 -41.61 -0.75 14.20
C ARG A 644 -42.85 -0.62 13.32
N ALA A 645 -43.54 -1.74 13.07
CA ALA A 645 -44.85 -1.70 12.45
C ALA A 645 -45.76 -0.81 13.32
N THR A 646 -46.13 0.35 12.79
CA THR A 646 -47.07 1.29 13.41
C THR A 646 -48.49 0.78 13.35
#